data_AF-A0A662BMB6-F1
#
_entry.id   AF-A0A662BMB6-F1
#
_cell.length_a   1.000
_cell.length_b   1.000
_cell.length_c   1.000
_cell.angle_alpha   90.00
_cell.angle_beta   90.00
_cell.angle_gamma   90.00
#
_symmetry.space_group_name_H-M   'P 1'
#
loop_
_entity.id
_entity.type
_entity.pdbx_description
1 polymer ?
#
loop_
_entity_poly.entity_id
_entity_poly.type
_entity_poly.pdbx_seq_one_letter_code
_entity_poly.pdbx_strand_id
1 'polypeptide(L)'
;MMAALLTTNSSDPYNSSIGYGNLTSIHLPINQFGIEYSLSEQPDNSQFHWFSEFNVVREMHQCINDIFYQEGYSRYSGVLELQGLYVAVLVETWSYAGEYVDVDYLVNITNPFTGEEYPTDLVYQPLYNANRVSAFKISFNFMNYRSDEQTFQDVSLVSYFKGDLYLNEDHELNKVGNSADILSLQNFTYDDSVYYNSTTQTIFVEDTNNDTFYIRDDNVTAMGFQSLSHTISTFAIGESMGLLKNITLEHLQASDWNTNIGIDSFLHGREGLDPGFASAYTLSDLTYGTNLEFSGTLSVGQGTSSENARNLMQIQSELIKNQVTNYNVTDLMVVSANFSRIIEKDNEYNMEVLILNLGNMPVDETQLAFMVNRTNDEDVYEIYTMLFNIHDFNPFELRSYTASWVPLKTGAYTMGIVIGDIEEMYATFKLFSGFESGLSQDYQIEMSTREINYMSNALSRTIIVIDPSYYNSLKYDHFEVYPYFLDQNPMKIYAPLDYAIYNLTTFTIWPIEKVTIGTDGIGSKLVFFLDSDLSNSNIQPLNSIQQNLSPYSAIPLVIFANPLTPPGEIHFNITFTAPGSNSPFYYLPVNLVITANRGRIWFDAVHMNFFVSQNLVGQSDISLDAISTDSLDILDNFGNFEGKDFQTKEGVFDLTRLVDYNERLDTTWGSYFKLRQLWADPANSFDGMKGTSLYTIFPLLSLNFSDFIDFDALPSSTEENSNDEEYFFNTADAIPDTSFLGDTIGNYAFESDTLSTSTINHDLLQFFDGLVINDPEQGFLLEEIDDIDEWVENGGTLYVWAEDQYHTNLTSLNELLDRFGFQLANSSFYSYLDNQEGEASDGYCHVDLSFQGSINHPIFNQGTKIPEFIALKDPLEVFLTDPSNPETILLGQKSHDDGVHATMGVGHKGKGKIVVIGDHDLFNGFMLNVDNNTAFAQNLLQWGLNNVYQSNVSISSPDIGFYEQGFIDVNITNFDEVKAKGLLDDGFLFVAAFFAANGSLINGEIYGIEIPILPMFFTDDSHYATWYDSVWSLHAGDYYVLLIIDHPAAASELIYIRFTVHPNDPPDPIIFYDIPQPLYSHWIDILGTLSITFMAMSLWYYNVEKYKNRLRITPLKGEYLNTAQTRINEGRTQLKLLLRGLEKDDVEEIERIRFLLANQNRLTTYLEDLKKFGESIGEHYK
;
A
#
# COMPACT_ATOMS: atom_id res chain seq x y z
N MET A 1 13.72 7.98 30.04
CA MET A 1 12.64 8.61 30.85
C MET A 1 13.17 9.76 31.71
N MET A 2 14.09 9.50 32.66
CA MET A 2 14.67 10.55 33.51
C MET A 2 15.45 11.62 32.72
N ALA A 3 15.97 11.35 31.51
CA ALA A 3 16.66 12.33 30.65
C ALA A 3 15.69 13.37 30.05
N ALA A 4 14.44 12.97 29.82
CA ALA A 4 13.37 13.83 29.33
C ALA A 4 12.77 14.71 30.44
N LEU A 5 12.85 14.26 31.70
CA LEU A 5 12.42 14.99 32.90
C LEU A 5 13.55 15.80 33.57
N LEU A 6 14.80 15.35 33.42
CA LEU A 6 16.02 15.96 33.95
C LEU A 6 16.91 16.40 32.78
N THR A 7 16.55 17.48 32.11
CA THR A 7 17.58 18.33 31.51
C THR A 7 18.52 18.77 32.63
N THR A 8 19.78 18.37 32.51
CA THR A 8 20.86 18.59 33.47
C THR A 8 20.96 20.05 33.89
N ASN A 9 20.55 20.37 35.12
CA ASN A 9 20.97 21.58 35.80
C ASN A 9 22.44 21.36 36.20
N SER A 10 23.38 21.55 35.25
CA SER A 10 24.80 21.38 35.52
C SER A 10 25.19 22.35 36.63
N SER A 11 25.73 21.83 37.73
CA SER A 11 26.03 22.59 38.94
C SER A 11 27.30 23.44 38.83
N ASP A 12 27.69 23.86 37.62
CA ASP A 12 28.87 24.71 37.41
C ASP A 12 28.47 26.15 37.00
N PRO A 13 27.99 26.97 37.94
CA PRO A 13 27.72 28.39 37.67
C PRO A 13 28.99 29.18 37.33
N TYR A 14 30.19 28.59 37.49
CA TYR A 14 31.47 29.26 37.31
C TYR A 14 32.02 29.21 35.89
N ASN A 15 31.43 28.43 34.97
CA ASN A 15 31.88 28.34 33.58
C ASN A 15 30.98 29.08 32.55
N SER A 16 30.24 30.09 33.03
CA SER A 16 29.25 30.90 32.28
C SER A 16 29.83 31.87 31.24
N SER A 17 31.04 31.64 30.73
CA SER A 17 31.60 32.44 29.62
C SER A 17 31.05 32.05 28.25
N ILE A 18 30.27 30.96 28.17
CA ILE A 18 29.49 30.59 26.99
C ILE A 18 28.03 30.63 27.43
N GLY A 19 27.28 31.61 26.91
CA GLY A 19 25.92 31.96 27.33
C GLY A 19 24.83 30.94 26.99
N TYR A 20 25.03 29.68 27.37
CA TYR A 20 23.94 28.72 27.46
C TYR A 20 23.14 29.05 28.71
N GLY A 21 21.99 29.70 28.52
CA GLY A 21 21.02 29.87 29.59
C GLY A 21 20.60 28.49 30.13
N ASN A 22 20.34 28.42 31.43
CA ASN A 22 19.65 27.31 32.09
C ASN A 22 18.25 27.13 31.46
N LEU A 23 18.18 26.55 30.26
CA LEU A 23 16.92 26.10 29.67
C LEU A 23 16.66 24.70 30.22
N THR A 24 15.99 24.64 31.38
CA THR A 24 15.38 23.40 31.86
C THR A 24 14.13 23.13 31.02
N SER A 25 14.30 22.56 29.83
CA SER A 25 13.18 22.05 29.04
C SER A 25 12.73 20.72 29.63
N ILE A 26 11.73 20.76 30.52
CA ILE A 26 11.03 19.55 30.93
C ILE A 26 10.18 19.12 29.72
N HIS A 27 10.43 17.93 29.19
CA HIS A 27 9.55 17.32 28.20
C HIS A 27 8.47 16.54 28.94
N LEU A 28 7.21 16.75 28.56
CA LEU A 28 6.11 16.03 29.20
C LEU A 28 6.21 14.54 28.82
N PRO A 29 6.18 13.62 29.80
CA PRO A 29 6.14 12.18 29.53
C PRO A 29 4.74 11.78 29.02
N ILE A 30 4.44 12.09 27.76
CA ILE A 30 3.13 11.89 27.11
C ILE A 30 2.76 10.41 26.89
N ASN A 31 3.74 9.50 26.86
CA ASN A 31 3.50 8.05 26.72
C ASN A 31 3.38 7.33 28.07
N GLN A 32 3.41 8.06 29.19
CA GLN A 32 3.38 7.51 30.54
C GLN A 32 2.01 7.68 31.20
N PHE A 33 1.11 8.45 30.57
CA PHE A 33 -0.23 8.68 31.07
C PHE A 33 -1.23 8.54 29.94
N GLY A 34 -2.34 7.89 30.23
CA GLY A 34 -3.48 7.74 29.34
C GLY A 34 -4.78 7.88 30.11
N ILE A 35 -5.88 8.03 29.39
CA ILE A 35 -7.22 8.11 29.98
C ILE A 35 -8.13 7.07 29.32
N GLU A 36 -8.86 6.34 30.14
CA GLU A 36 -9.97 5.50 29.73
C GLU A 36 -11.29 6.16 30.13
N TYR A 37 -12.28 6.13 29.25
CA TYR A 37 -13.62 6.65 29.51
C TYR A 37 -14.65 6.03 28.57
N SER A 38 -15.93 6.10 28.95
CA SER A 38 -17.06 5.87 28.04
C SER A 38 -17.83 7.18 27.82
N LEU A 39 -18.50 7.32 26.67
CA LEU A 39 -19.36 8.48 26.43
C LEU A 39 -20.80 8.16 26.85
N SER A 40 -21.53 9.15 27.37
CA SER A 40 -22.91 8.94 27.86
C SER A 40 -23.89 8.39 26.82
N GLU A 41 -23.66 8.60 25.52
CA GLU A 41 -24.48 8.00 24.45
C GLU A 41 -24.08 6.55 24.11
N GLN A 42 -22.88 6.14 24.50
CA GLN A 42 -22.31 4.81 24.26
C GLN A 42 -21.65 4.26 25.54
N PRO A 43 -22.41 4.05 26.62
CA PRO A 43 -21.86 3.68 27.94
C PRO A 43 -21.19 2.30 27.95
N ASP A 44 -21.52 1.44 26.99
CA ASP A 44 -20.92 0.10 26.85
C ASP A 44 -19.63 0.10 25.99
N ASN A 45 -19.21 1.26 25.46
CA ASN A 45 -18.07 1.40 24.56
C ASN A 45 -16.96 2.24 25.21
N SER A 46 -16.06 1.56 25.93
CA SER A 46 -14.90 2.21 26.55
C SER A 46 -13.85 2.58 25.51
N GLN A 47 -13.37 3.81 25.59
CA GLN A 47 -12.30 4.37 24.77
C GLN A 47 -11.09 4.61 25.65
N PHE A 48 -9.91 4.32 25.12
CA PHE A 48 -8.63 4.59 25.78
C PHE A 48 -7.73 5.36 24.83
N HIS A 49 -7.06 6.37 25.37
CA HIS A 49 -6.14 7.20 24.62
C HIS A 49 -4.92 7.53 25.47
N TRP A 50 -3.72 7.32 24.92
CA TRP A 50 -2.50 7.87 25.51
C TRP A 50 -2.48 9.39 25.34
N PHE A 51 -1.86 10.11 26.27
CA PHE A 51 -1.71 11.57 26.15
C PHE A 51 -0.87 11.99 24.93
N SER A 52 -0.12 11.07 24.33
CA SER A 52 0.58 11.28 23.06
C SER A 52 -0.33 11.37 21.84
N GLU A 53 -1.56 10.87 21.95
CA GLU A 53 -2.59 10.96 20.90
C GLU A 53 -3.35 12.29 20.96
N PHE A 54 -3.16 13.08 22.03
CA PHE A 54 -3.84 14.34 22.20
C PHE A 54 -3.16 15.44 21.36
N ASN A 55 -3.97 16.38 20.88
CA ASN A 55 -3.46 17.61 20.29
C ASN A 55 -2.80 18.45 21.39
N VAL A 56 -1.51 18.77 21.22
CA VAL A 56 -0.83 19.73 22.09
C VAL A 56 -1.31 21.14 21.74
N VAL A 57 -2.30 21.63 22.48
CA VAL A 57 -2.84 22.97 22.26
C VAL A 57 -1.90 24.02 22.85
N ARG A 58 -1.25 23.69 23.97
CA ARG A 58 -0.18 24.49 24.58
C ARG A 58 0.95 23.61 25.08
N GLU A 59 2.15 23.90 24.57
CA GLU A 59 3.39 23.27 25.01
C GLU A 59 3.67 23.58 26.48
N MET A 60 4.37 22.64 27.12
CA MET A 60 4.73 22.77 28.52
C MET A 60 5.80 23.85 28.69
N HIS A 61 5.48 24.90 29.43
CA HIS A 61 6.38 26.01 29.71
C HIS A 61 6.45 26.26 31.21
N GLN A 62 7.58 26.77 31.68
CA GLN A 62 7.75 27.18 33.06
C GLN A 62 6.94 28.45 33.29
N CYS A 63 5.89 28.39 34.12
CA CYS A 63 5.05 29.53 34.50
C CYS A 63 5.69 30.31 35.65
N ILE A 64 6.33 29.61 36.59
CA ILE A 64 6.99 30.19 37.76
C ILE A 64 8.42 29.65 37.85
N ASN A 65 9.40 30.55 38.06
CA ASN A 65 10.82 30.19 38.21
C ASN A 65 11.44 30.72 39.51
N ASP A 66 12.69 30.30 39.75
CA ASP A 66 13.52 30.60 40.92
C ASP A 66 13.89 32.09 41.07
N ILE A 67 13.72 32.90 40.03
CA ILE A 67 13.91 34.36 40.10
C ILE A 67 12.83 35.00 40.97
N PHE A 68 11.58 34.49 40.89
CA PHE A 68 10.46 35.02 41.66
C PHE A 68 10.40 34.46 43.08
N TYR A 69 10.79 33.20 43.25
CA TYR A 69 10.81 32.51 44.54
C TYR A 69 12.23 32.04 44.85
N GLN A 70 12.96 32.83 45.64
CA GLN A 70 14.38 32.61 46.00
C GLN A 70 14.67 31.24 46.64
N GLU A 71 13.63 30.62 47.13
CA GLU A 71 13.55 29.31 47.74
C GLU A 71 13.54 28.15 46.71
N GLY A 72 13.47 28.47 45.40
CA GLY A 72 13.72 27.53 44.30
C GLY A 72 12.48 26.81 43.77
N TYR A 73 11.27 27.26 44.12
CA TYR A 73 10.03 26.70 43.58
C TYR A 73 9.91 26.92 42.07
N SER A 74 9.44 25.91 41.35
CA SER A 74 9.17 25.99 39.92
C SER A 74 7.88 25.29 39.56
N ARG A 75 7.10 25.93 38.70
CA ARG A 75 5.84 25.41 38.17
C ARG A 75 5.87 25.44 36.66
N TYR A 76 5.51 24.33 36.04
CA TYR A 76 5.37 24.17 34.61
C TYR A 76 3.92 23.87 34.28
N SER A 77 3.41 24.39 33.17
CA SER A 77 2.06 24.07 32.71
C SER A 77 2.01 23.82 31.20
N GLY A 78 1.13 22.92 30.77
CA GLY A 78 0.77 22.67 29.38
C GLY A 78 -0.71 22.29 29.26
N VAL A 79 -1.25 22.30 28.04
CA VAL A 79 -2.65 21.93 27.78
C VAL A 79 -2.75 21.00 26.58
N LEU A 80 -3.40 19.87 26.79
CA LEU A 80 -3.70 18.85 25.78
C LEU A 80 -5.19 18.87 25.45
N GLU A 81 -5.58 18.49 24.24
CA GLU A 81 -6.98 18.37 23.81
C GLU A 81 -7.22 17.09 23.01
N LEU A 82 -8.36 16.46 23.28
CA LEU A 82 -8.89 15.36 22.49
C LEU A 82 -10.41 15.47 22.40
N GLN A 83 -10.91 15.89 21.23
CA GLN A 83 -12.34 15.99 20.95
C GLN A 83 -13.14 16.73 22.02
N GLY A 84 -12.64 17.88 22.50
CA GLY A 84 -13.27 18.67 23.56
C GLY A 84 -12.98 18.22 25.00
N LEU A 85 -12.24 17.13 25.22
CA LEU A 85 -11.60 16.84 26.51
C LEU A 85 -10.29 17.61 26.59
N TYR A 86 -10.22 18.60 27.48
CA TYR A 86 -9.01 19.36 27.75
C TYR A 86 -8.31 18.82 29.00
N VAL A 87 -6.99 18.66 28.94
CA VAL A 87 -6.17 18.26 30.09
C VAL A 87 -5.14 19.35 30.35
N ALA A 88 -5.33 20.13 31.41
CA ALA A 88 -4.31 21.04 31.89
C ALA A 88 -3.32 20.26 32.76
N VAL A 89 -2.08 20.17 32.28
CA VAL A 89 -1.00 19.43 32.93
C VAL A 89 -0.14 20.41 33.72
N LEU A 90 0.05 20.14 35.00
CA LEU A 90 0.87 20.95 35.89
C LEU A 90 1.99 20.10 36.48
N VAL A 91 3.22 20.60 36.43
CA VAL A 91 4.38 19.97 37.08
C VAL A 91 5.00 20.97 38.04
N GLU A 92 5.05 20.62 39.32
CA GLU A 92 5.59 21.45 40.40
C GLU A 92 6.82 20.77 41.00
N THR A 93 7.90 21.54 41.23
CA THR A 93 9.15 21.03 41.83
C THR A 93 9.89 22.12 42.61
N TRP A 94 10.95 21.73 43.33
CA TRP A 94 11.79 22.61 44.15
C TRP A 94 13.27 22.39 43.88
N SER A 95 13.98 23.46 43.56
CA SER A 95 15.42 23.40 43.25
C SER A 95 16.29 23.12 44.50
N TYR A 96 15.89 23.64 45.67
CA TYR A 96 16.59 23.42 46.95
C TYR A 96 15.60 23.43 48.13
N ALA A 97 15.86 22.61 49.16
CA ALA A 97 15.36 22.88 50.51
C ALA A 97 16.48 23.60 51.27
N GLY A 98 16.19 24.73 51.91
CA GLY A 98 17.18 25.56 52.61
C GLY A 98 16.64 26.07 53.93
N GLU A 99 17.57 26.44 54.82
CA GLU A 99 17.25 27.15 56.05
C GLU A 99 17.82 28.57 55.95
N TYR A 100 17.09 29.52 56.50
CA TYR A 100 17.54 30.91 56.63
C TYR A 100 18.65 30.97 57.73
N VAL A 101 19.82 31.57 57.46
CA VAL A 101 21.03 31.63 58.33
C VAL A 101 21.75 32.99 58.33
N ASP A 102 22.14 33.50 59.50
CA ASP A 102 22.50 34.90 59.76
C ASP A 102 23.72 35.51 59.07
N VAL A 103 23.53 36.61 58.30
CA VAL A 103 24.61 37.41 57.67
C VAL A 103 24.22 38.84 57.24
N ASP A 104 25.21 39.76 57.33
CA ASP A 104 25.20 41.24 57.34
C ASP A 104 24.61 42.07 56.14
N TYR A 105 23.61 41.60 55.38
CA TYR A 105 23.00 42.41 54.30
C TYR A 105 21.48 42.59 54.46
N LEU A 106 21.03 43.85 54.50
CA LEU A 106 19.68 44.27 54.89
C LEU A 106 18.70 44.33 53.71
N VAL A 107 17.77 43.38 53.63
CA VAL A 107 16.52 43.49 52.83
C VAL A 107 15.41 42.78 53.59
N ASN A 108 14.30 43.44 53.92
CA ASN A 108 13.18 42.80 54.62
C ASN A 108 12.47 41.79 53.70
N ILE A 109 12.42 40.51 54.10
CA ILE A 109 11.63 39.49 53.43
C ILE A 109 10.47 39.10 54.35
N THR A 110 9.25 39.28 53.89
CA THR A 110 8.04 38.84 54.58
C THR A 110 7.77 37.39 54.23
N ASN A 111 7.63 36.53 55.24
CA ASN A 111 7.24 35.15 55.03
C ASN A 111 5.84 35.11 54.39
N PRO A 112 5.68 34.56 53.17
CA PRO A 112 4.38 34.52 52.50
C PRO A 112 3.38 33.58 53.20
N PHE A 113 3.83 32.65 54.04
CA PHE A 113 2.98 31.64 54.70
C PHE A 113 2.42 32.09 56.06
N THR A 114 3.13 32.97 56.79
CA THR A 114 2.74 33.40 58.14
C THR A 114 2.45 34.90 58.25
N GLY A 115 2.85 35.70 57.25
CA GLY A 115 2.82 37.15 57.30
C GLY A 115 3.81 37.75 58.31
N GLU A 116 4.68 36.94 58.91
CA GLU A 116 5.75 37.42 59.77
C GLU A 116 6.86 38.04 58.91
N GLU A 117 7.14 39.31 59.17
CA GLU A 117 8.38 39.93 58.70
C GLU A 117 9.54 39.32 59.49
N TYR A 118 10.40 38.55 58.84
CA TYR A 118 11.63 38.10 59.49
C TYR A 118 12.64 39.23 59.44
N PRO A 119 13.20 39.66 60.59
CA PRO A 119 14.41 40.45 60.58
C PRO A 119 15.48 39.60 59.90
N THR A 120 16.05 40.08 58.80
CA THR A 120 17.01 39.33 57.97
C THR A 120 18.40 39.32 58.57
N ASP A 121 18.46 38.88 59.81
CA ASP A 121 19.59 38.17 60.38
C ASP A 121 19.62 36.76 59.76
N LEU A 122 19.18 36.54 58.51
CA LEU A 122 19.10 35.21 57.90
C LEU A 122 19.13 35.25 56.35
N VAL A 123 20.23 34.85 55.72
CA VAL A 123 20.37 34.48 54.30
C VAL A 123 19.92 33.03 54.12
N TYR A 124 19.05 32.75 53.15
CA TYR A 124 18.72 31.38 52.75
C TYR A 124 20.01 30.64 52.36
N GLN A 125 20.54 29.80 53.25
CA GLN A 125 21.57 28.85 52.85
C GLN A 125 20.85 27.63 52.32
N PRO A 126 21.05 27.27 51.03
CA PRO A 126 20.64 25.96 50.57
C PRO A 126 21.27 24.93 51.51
N LEU A 127 20.47 24.02 52.08
CA LEU A 127 21.02 22.90 52.84
C LEU A 127 22.01 22.20 51.90
N TYR A 128 23.17 21.79 52.43
CA TYR A 128 24.24 21.09 51.70
C TYR A 128 23.71 20.32 50.48
N ASN A 129 24.39 20.41 49.32
CA ASN A 129 24.02 19.84 48.00
C ASN A 129 23.44 18.40 47.97
N ALA A 130 23.47 17.65 49.07
CA ALA A 130 22.77 16.39 49.29
C ALA A 130 21.25 16.52 49.56
N ASN A 131 20.70 17.72 49.80
CA ASN A 131 19.29 17.95 50.14
C ASN A 131 18.48 18.62 49.01
N ARG A 132 18.72 18.23 47.74
CA ARG A 132 17.85 18.64 46.63
C ARG A 132 16.54 17.84 46.69
N VAL A 133 15.43 18.49 46.36
CA VAL A 133 14.15 17.78 46.22
C VAL A 133 14.11 17.15 44.84
N SER A 134 14.51 15.87 44.77
CA SER A 134 14.41 15.07 43.55
C SER A 134 13.00 14.51 43.40
N ALA A 135 11.99 15.38 43.40
CA ALA A 135 10.60 15.01 43.23
C ALA A 135 9.82 16.04 42.42
N PHE A 136 8.81 15.55 41.70
CA PHE A 136 7.86 16.34 40.94
C PHE A 136 6.46 15.99 41.43
N LYS A 137 5.63 17.01 41.69
CA LYS A 137 4.18 16.81 41.77
C LYS A 137 3.60 17.06 40.40
N ILE A 138 2.89 16.07 39.87
CA ILE A 138 2.22 16.11 38.58
C ILE A 138 0.72 16.19 38.86
N SER A 139 0.04 17.18 38.29
CA SER A 139 -1.41 17.33 38.41
C SER A 139 -2.05 17.42 37.03
N PHE A 140 -3.14 16.70 36.83
CA PHE A 140 -3.95 16.73 35.61
C PHE A 140 -5.33 17.26 35.95
N ASN A 141 -5.71 18.37 35.34
CA ASN A 141 -7.05 18.92 35.46
C ASN A 141 -7.80 18.64 34.15
N PHE A 142 -8.69 17.65 34.19
CA PHE A 142 -9.54 17.26 33.09
C PHE A 142 -10.74 18.19 33.03
N MET A 143 -11.05 18.72 31.85
CA MET A 143 -12.16 19.65 31.62
C MET A 143 -12.95 19.19 30.41
N ASN A 144 -14.27 19.08 30.55
CA ASN A 144 -15.14 18.68 29.44
C ASN A 144 -15.76 19.92 28.79
N TYR A 145 -15.38 20.17 27.53
CA TYR A 145 -15.87 21.25 26.70
C TYR A 145 -16.30 20.74 25.31
N ARG A 146 -16.84 19.51 25.26
CA ARG A 146 -17.35 18.94 24.01
C ARG A 146 -18.52 19.76 23.45
N SER A 147 -18.54 19.95 22.13
CA SER A 147 -19.62 20.68 21.45
C SER A 147 -20.95 19.92 21.44
N ASP A 148 -20.92 18.61 21.65
CA ASP A 148 -22.11 17.75 21.75
C ASP A 148 -22.65 17.59 23.18
N GLU A 149 -22.04 18.27 24.16
CA GLU A 149 -22.41 18.25 25.59
C GLU A 149 -22.43 16.85 26.25
N GLN A 150 -21.81 15.83 25.62
CA GLN A 150 -21.77 14.48 26.19
C GLN A 150 -20.93 14.42 27.47
N THR A 151 -21.33 13.55 28.39
CA THR A 151 -20.58 13.31 29.65
C THR A 151 -19.59 12.18 29.44
N PHE A 152 -18.36 12.37 29.93
CA PHE A 152 -17.39 11.28 30.06
C PHE A 152 -17.72 10.49 31.32
N GLN A 153 -18.04 9.21 31.16
CA GLN A 153 -18.40 8.27 32.22
C GLN A 153 -17.27 7.29 32.49
N ASP A 154 -17.22 6.75 33.69
CA ASP A 154 -16.26 5.71 34.10
C ASP A 154 -14.79 6.14 33.87
N VAL A 155 -14.53 7.44 34.00
CA VAL A 155 -13.24 8.06 33.71
C VAL A 155 -12.16 7.45 34.60
N SER A 156 -11.11 6.91 33.99
CA SER A 156 -9.96 6.34 34.69
C SER A 156 -8.67 6.88 34.11
N LEU A 157 -7.80 7.42 34.96
CA LEU A 157 -6.43 7.74 34.56
C LEU A 157 -5.58 6.47 34.66
N VAL A 158 -4.81 6.19 33.61
CA VAL A 158 -3.83 5.11 33.59
C VAL A 158 -2.44 5.74 33.56
N SER A 159 -1.52 5.24 34.37
CA SER A 159 -0.11 5.58 34.31
C SER A 159 0.73 4.36 34.04
N TYR A 160 1.77 4.50 33.22
CA TYR A 160 2.73 3.45 32.86
C TYR A 160 4.15 3.99 33.00
N PHE A 161 5.01 3.21 33.65
CA PHE A 161 6.42 3.53 33.84
C PHE A 161 7.28 2.30 33.54
N LYS A 162 8.28 2.51 32.68
CA LYS A 162 9.41 1.59 32.50
C LYS A 162 10.23 1.59 33.80
N GLY A 163 10.60 0.41 34.29
CA GLY A 163 11.37 0.28 35.53
C GLY A 163 12.85 0.55 35.35
N ASP A 164 13.39 0.36 34.16
CA ASP A 164 14.77 0.69 33.84
C ASP A 164 15.12 2.19 34.09
N LEU A 165 16.06 2.40 35.02
CA LEU A 165 16.60 3.70 35.43
C LEU A 165 17.92 4.06 34.72
N TYR A 166 18.15 3.54 33.51
CA TYR A 166 19.27 3.65 32.53
C TYR A 166 20.26 4.84 32.61
N LEU A 167 19.87 5.99 33.15
CA LEU A 167 20.70 7.19 33.23
C LEU A 167 21.95 7.09 34.10
N ASN A 168 22.12 5.96 34.79
CA ASN A 168 23.21 5.79 35.72
C ASN A 168 24.25 4.73 35.31
N GLU A 169 24.07 4.02 34.19
CA GLU A 169 24.96 2.93 33.76
C GLU A 169 25.83 3.24 32.51
N ASP A 170 25.91 4.50 32.07
CA ASP A 170 26.67 4.97 30.89
C ASP A 170 28.19 4.63 30.88
N HIS A 171 28.74 4.13 31.99
CA HIS A 171 30.17 3.83 32.10
C HIS A 171 30.59 2.61 31.25
N GLU A 172 29.69 1.67 30.98
CA GLU A 172 29.97 0.47 30.16
C GLU A 172 29.97 0.80 28.66
N LEU A 173 29.03 1.62 28.17
CA LEU A 173 28.94 2.03 26.74
C LEU A 173 30.22 2.71 26.22
N ASN A 174 30.92 3.46 27.07
CA ASN A 174 32.21 4.09 26.71
C ASN A 174 33.42 3.14 26.79
N LYS A 175 33.31 1.99 27.46
CA LYS A 175 34.36 0.95 27.49
C LYS A 175 34.22 -0.05 26.33
N VAL A 176 33.01 -0.27 25.82
CA VAL A 176 32.70 -1.20 24.73
C VAL A 176 32.98 -0.55 23.36
N GLY A 177 34.24 -0.20 23.11
CA GLY A 177 34.72 0.24 21.79
C GLY A 177 34.94 -0.90 20.78
N ASN A 178 34.54 -2.12 21.12
CA ASN A 178 34.62 -3.32 20.27
C ASN A 178 33.27 -4.04 20.30
N SER A 179 32.71 -4.33 19.13
CA SER A 179 31.38 -4.93 18.91
C SER A 179 31.16 -6.33 19.52
N ALA A 180 32.17 -6.94 20.14
CA ALA A 180 32.09 -8.29 20.69
C ALA A 180 31.44 -8.38 22.09
N ASP A 181 31.28 -7.26 22.82
CA ASP A 181 30.69 -7.25 24.17
C ASP A 181 29.27 -6.65 24.20
N ILE A 182 28.57 -6.55 23.06
CA ILE A 182 27.15 -6.11 23.02
C ILE A 182 26.24 -7.05 23.83
N LEU A 183 26.62 -8.32 24.00
CA LEU A 183 25.88 -9.26 24.86
C LEU A 183 26.02 -8.93 26.36
N SER A 184 27.08 -8.26 26.83
CA SER A 184 27.14 -7.79 28.22
C SER A 184 26.29 -6.54 28.46
N LEU A 185 25.95 -5.80 27.39
CA LEU A 185 24.93 -4.74 27.43
C LEU A 185 23.50 -5.30 27.54
N GLN A 186 23.25 -6.61 27.52
CA GLN A 186 21.89 -7.14 27.76
C GLN A 186 21.56 -7.35 29.25
N ASN A 187 22.52 -7.04 30.16
CA ASN A 187 22.40 -7.33 31.59
C ASN A 187 22.04 -6.12 32.48
N PHE A 188 21.82 -4.91 31.93
CA PHE A 188 21.50 -3.70 32.74
C PHE A 188 20.16 -3.75 33.46
N THR A 189 19.27 -4.68 33.11
CA THR A 189 17.94 -4.80 33.75
C THR A 189 17.95 -5.74 34.96
N TYR A 190 19.06 -6.43 35.25
CA TYR A 190 19.09 -7.52 36.25
C TYR A 190 18.98 -7.06 37.69
N ASP A 191 19.44 -5.85 37.95
CA ASP A 191 19.53 -5.27 39.27
C ASP A 191 18.33 -4.34 39.57
N ASP A 192 17.47 -4.13 38.57
CA ASP A 192 16.19 -3.46 38.67
C ASP A 192 15.12 -4.34 39.30
N SER A 193 14.37 -3.76 40.25
CA SER A 193 13.28 -4.43 40.95
C SER A 193 12.12 -3.51 41.19
N VAL A 194 10.92 -3.91 40.75
CA VAL A 194 9.69 -3.16 40.96
C VAL A 194 8.94 -3.69 42.17
N TYR A 195 8.46 -2.79 43.03
CA TYR A 195 7.74 -3.10 44.26
C TYR A 195 6.46 -2.28 44.37
N TYR A 196 5.43 -2.87 44.97
CA TYR A 196 4.23 -2.15 45.40
C TYR A 196 4.12 -2.11 46.92
N ASN A 197 4.00 -0.91 47.48
CA ASN A 197 3.71 -0.70 48.90
C ASN A 197 2.23 -0.38 49.09
N SER A 198 1.48 -1.36 49.62
CA SER A 198 0.04 -1.22 49.83
C SER A 198 -0.33 -0.19 50.91
N THR A 199 0.59 0.15 51.82
CA THR A 199 0.32 1.10 52.92
C THR A 199 0.35 2.53 52.40
N THR A 200 1.34 2.86 51.57
CA THR A 200 1.49 4.19 50.98
C THR A 200 0.83 4.33 49.61
N GLN A 201 0.36 3.22 49.03
CA GLN A 201 -0.15 3.15 47.65
C GLN A 201 0.91 3.65 46.64
N THR A 202 2.17 3.28 46.87
CA THR A 202 3.31 3.67 46.03
C THR A 202 3.81 2.46 45.27
N ILE A 203 3.96 2.59 43.95
CA ILE A 203 4.75 1.64 43.16
C ILE A 203 6.10 2.30 42.90
N PHE A 204 7.18 1.58 43.15
CA PHE A 204 8.52 2.10 42.99
C PHE A 204 9.47 1.05 42.41
N VAL A 205 10.49 1.52 41.73
CA VAL A 205 11.58 0.72 41.20
C VAL A 205 12.82 0.99 42.03
N GLU A 206 13.61 -0.05 42.28
CA GLU A 206 14.94 0.01 42.84
C GLU A 206 15.95 -0.50 41.82
N ASP A 207 16.95 0.32 41.55
CA ASP A 207 18.17 0.00 40.79
C ASP A 207 19.28 -0.16 41.83
N THR A 208 19.90 -1.34 41.88
CA THR A 208 20.87 -1.69 42.93
C THR A 208 22.34 -1.54 42.51
N ASN A 209 22.58 -1.08 41.28
CA ASN A 209 23.90 -0.91 40.68
C ASN A 209 24.04 0.41 39.90
N ASN A 210 24.06 1.51 40.63
CA ASN A 210 24.09 2.85 40.06
C ASN A 210 25.52 3.34 39.71
N ASP A 211 26.29 2.62 38.89
CA ASP A 211 27.72 2.88 38.58
C ASP A 211 27.92 4.14 37.69
N THR A 212 27.54 5.30 38.23
CA THR A 212 27.64 6.61 37.57
C THR A 212 29.08 7.11 37.51
N PHE A 213 29.38 7.95 36.51
CA PHE A 213 30.68 8.60 36.26
C PHE A 213 31.29 9.37 37.46
N TYR A 214 30.51 9.61 38.53
CA TYR A 214 30.93 10.34 39.73
C TYR A 214 30.90 9.47 40.97
N ILE A 215 32.02 8.78 41.22
CA ILE A 215 32.37 8.03 42.43
C ILE A 215 31.83 8.71 43.71
N ARG A 216 30.67 8.24 44.19
CA ARG A 216 30.19 8.37 45.58
C ARG A 216 29.71 7.00 46.02
N ASP A 217 29.75 6.74 47.32
CA ASP A 217 29.34 5.45 47.93
C ASP A 217 27.82 5.13 47.76
N ASP A 218 27.06 5.94 47.00
CA ASP A 218 25.62 5.85 46.78
C ASP A 218 25.31 4.99 45.54
N ASN A 219 25.37 3.67 45.71
CA ASN A 219 25.23 2.69 44.62
C ASN A 219 23.78 2.27 44.32
N VAL A 220 22.76 2.83 44.99
CA VAL A 220 21.36 2.39 44.85
C VAL A 220 20.44 3.59 44.60
N THR A 221 19.58 3.49 43.58
CA THR A 221 18.55 4.48 43.26
C THR A 221 17.16 3.86 43.44
N ALA A 222 16.22 4.62 44.00
CA ALA A 222 14.81 4.25 44.03
C ALA A 222 13.98 5.36 43.38
N MET A 223 13.06 5.01 42.48
CA MET A 223 12.12 5.93 41.85
C MET A 223 10.69 5.43 42.08
N GLY A 224 9.80 6.31 42.55
CA GLY A 224 8.43 5.91 42.89
C GLY A 224 7.38 6.89 42.41
N PHE A 225 6.21 6.37 42.08
CA PHE A 225 5.01 7.16 41.80
C PHE A 225 3.94 6.89 42.87
N GLN A 226 3.38 7.96 43.43
CA GLN A 226 2.33 7.90 44.45
C GLN A 226 1.22 8.89 44.10
N SER A 227 -0.03 8.42 44.00
CA SER A 227 -1.16 9.36 43.87
C SER A 227 -1.45 10.06 45.20
N LEU A 228 -1.74 11.36 45.12
CA LEU A 228 -2.11 12.20 46.24
C LEU A 228 -3.62 12.35 46.38
N SER A 229 -4.36 12.32 45.27
CA SER A 229 -5.80 12.58 45.26
C SER A 229 -6.68 11.34 45.13
N HIS A 230 -6.17 10.24 44.57
CA HIS A 230 -6.96 9.05 44.29
C HIS A 230 -6.27 7.77 44.79
N THR A 231 -7.04 6.78 45.20
CA THR A 231 -6.52 5.44 45.49
C THR A 231 -6.32 4.67 44.19
N ILE A 232 -5.26 3.86 44.12
CA ILE A 232 -5.04 2.94 43.00
C ILE A 232 -6.22 1.95 42.94
N SER A 233 -6.95 1.92 41.82
CA SER A 233 -8.05 0.98 41.60
C SER A 233 -7.53 -0.40 41.19
N THR A 234 -6.50 -0.42 40.35
CA THR A 234 -5.80 -1.64 39.92
C THR A 234 -4.36 -1.30 39.52
N PHE A 235 -3.46 -2.28 39.61
CA PHE A 235 -2.07 -2.15 39.15
C PHE A 235 -1.58 -3.45 38.50
N ALA A 236 -0.55 -3.32 37.68
CA ALA A 236 0.16 -4.43 37.05
C ALA A 236 1.67 -4.19 37.17
N ILE A 237 2.42 -5.26 37.44
CA ILE A 237 3.89 -5.28 37.43
C ILE A 237 4.28 -6.44 36.52
N GLY A 238 5.14 -6.18 35.54
CA GLY A 238 5.39 -7.11 34.44
C GLY A 238 6.60 -6.68 33.61
N GLU A 239 6.78 -7.33 32.46
CA GLU A 239 7.72 -6.86 31.46
C GLU A 239 7.16 -5.60 30.79
N SER A 240 7.98 -4.56 30.67
CA SER A 240 7.53 -3.20 30.37
C SER A 240 6.85 -3.08 29.01
N MET A 241 7.42 -3.67 27.95
CA MET A 241 6.87 -3.62 26.60
C MET A 241 5.57 -4.42 26.51
N GLY A 242 5.52 -5.59 27.13
CA GLY A 242 4.34 -6.43 27.26
C GLY A 242 3.22 -5.69 27.99
N LEU A 243 3.53 -5.03 29.11
CA LEU A 243 2.55 -4.20 29.83
C LEU A 243 2.04 -3.06 28.95
N LEU A 244 2.91 -2.29 28.31
CA LEU A 244 2.51 -1.20 27.43
C LEU A 244 1.60 -1.68 26.30
N LYS A 245 1.98 -2.79 25.64
CA LYS A 245 1.20 -3.43 24.58
C LYS A 245 -0.18 -3.86 25.08
N ASN A 246 -0.23 -4.55 26.23
CA ASN A 246 -1.48 -5.11 26.75
C ASN A 246 -2.42 -4.01 27.25
N ILE A 247 -1.89 -2.94 27.85
CA ILE A 247 -2.70 -1.75 28.20
C ILE A 247 -3.23 -1.06 26.94
N THR A 248 -2.42 -0.95 25.89
CA THR A 248 -2.84 -0.29 24.64
C THR A 248 -3.92 -1.09 23.90
N LEU A 249 -3.84 -2.43 23.91
CA LEU A 249 -4.77 -3.29 23.16
C LEU A 249 -6.01 -3.71 23.96
N GLU A 250 -5.86 -3.93 25.27
CA GLU A 250 -6.91 -4.49 26.14
C GLU A 250 -7.36 -3.51 27.24
N HIS A 251 -6.79 -2.30 27.30
CA HIS A 251 -7.13 -1.23 28.26
C HIS A 251 -7.19 -1.75 29.71
N LEU A 252 -8.18 -1.37 30.52
CA LEU A 252 -8.42 -1.95 31.85
C LEU A 252 -9.01 -3.36 31.84
N GLN A 253 -9.37 -3.91 30.68
CA GLN A 253 -9.80 -5.31 30.55
C GLN A 253 -8.62 -6.28 30.43
N ALA A 254 -7.38 -5.78 30.35
CA ALA A 254 -6.20 -6.62 30.20
C ALA A 254 -6.10 -7.66 31.31
N SER A 255 -5.88 -8.92 30.94
CA SER A 255 -5.82 -10.02 31.91
C SER A 255 -4.66 -9.92 32.92
N ASP A 256 -3.69 -9.04 32.63
CA ASP A 256 -2.52 -8.76 33.47
C ASP A 256 -2.79 -7.80 34.64
N TRP A 257 -3.94 -7.11 34.64
CA TRP A 257 -4.38 -6.34 35.81
C TRP A 257 -4.72 -7.30 36.96
N ASN A 258 -4.07 -7.14 38.12
CA ASN A 258 -4.23 -7.99 39.31
C ASN A 258 -3.80 -9.46 39.15
N THR A 259 -2.52 -9.72 38.87
CA THR A 259 -1.91 -10.98 39.34
C THR A 259 -2.08 -11.07 40.86
N ASN A 260 -2.74 -12.13 41.37
CA ASN A 260 -2.91 -12.45 42.79
C ASN A 260 -1.54 -12.60 43.50
N ILE A 261 -0.88 -11.50 43.80
CA ILE A 261 0.38 -11.46 44.52
C ILE A 261 0.08 -10.78 45.86
N GLY A 262 0.55 -11.38 46.96
CA GLY A 262 0.28 -10.91 48.31
C GLY A 262 0.75 -9.48 48.56
N ILE A 263 0.48 -8.97 49.77
CA ILE A 263 0.68 -7.58 50.26
C ILE A 263 2.08 -6.96 50.00
N ASP A 264 3.05 -7.73 49.51
CA ASP A 264 4.38 -7.26 49.08
C ASP A 264 4.77 -7.95 47.76
N SER A 265 4.18 -7.51 46.63
CA SER A 265 4.50 -8.03 45.31
C SER A 265 5.77 -7.39 44.75
N PHE A 266 6.71 -8.20 44.25
CA PHE A 266 7.91 -7.72 43.58
C PHE A 266 8.22 -8.51 42.31
N LEU A 267 8.81 -7.84 41.32
CA LEU A 267 9.38 -8.45 40.12
C LEU A 267 10.83 -7.98 40.00
N HIS A 268 11.76 -8.94 39.95
CA HIS A 268 13.15 -8.66 39.58
C HIS A 268 13.28 -8.76 38.07
N GLY A 269 14.03 -7.86 37.45
CA GLY A 269 14.41 -7.98 36.05
C GLY A 269 15.21 -9.26 35.80
N ARG A 270 15.21 -9.71 34.54
CA ARG A 270 15.89 -10.93 34.07
C ARG A 270 16.43 -10.67 32.67
N GLU A 271 17.30 -11.56 32.16
CA GLU A 271 17.82 -11.46 30.79
C GLU A 271 16.70 -11.18 29.77
N GLY A 272 16.82 -10.07 29.05
CA GLY A 272 15.87 -9.66 28.02
C GLY A 272 14.48 -9.25 28.51
N LEU A 273 14.25 -9.11 29.83
CA LEU A 273 12.98 -8.70 30.43
C LEU A 273 13.20 -7.47 31.30
N ASP A 274 12.90 -6.31 30.73
CA ASP A 274 12.89 -5.05 31.45
C ASP A 274 11.63 -4.92 32.31
N PRO A 275 11.74 -4.81 33.63
CA PRO A 275 10.56 -4.72 34.48
C PRO A 275 9.88 -3.35 34.31
N GLY A 276 8.56 -3.32 34.37
CA GLY A 276 7.76 -2.09 34.33
C GLY A 276 6.55 -2.20 35.24
N PHE A 277 5.85 -1.08 35.42
CA PHE A 277 4.58 -1.07 36.13
C PHE A 277 3.57 -0.14 35.51
N ALA A 278 2.30 -0.49 35.72
CA ALA A 278 1.17 0.36 35.43
C ALA A 278 0.20 0.43 36.60
N SER A 279 -0.46 1.56 36.74
CA SER A 279 -1.50 1.79 37.75
C SER A 279 -2.66 2.54 37.13
N ALA A 280 -3.87 2.20 37.57
CA ALA A 280 -5.08 2.88 37.18
C ALA A 280 -5.74 3.55 38.40
N TYR A 281 -6.40 4.66 38.14
CA TYR A 281 -7.07 5.49 39.12
C TYR A 281 -8.46 5.81 38.60
N THR A 282 -9.48 5.22 39.22
CA THR A 282 -10.87 5.57 38.91
C THR A 282 -11.18 6.96 39.42
N LEU A 283 -11.56 7.84 38.49
CA LEU A 283 -11.95 9.22 38.77
C LEU A 283 -13.50 9.31 38.74
N SER A 284 -14.03 10.52 38.94
CA SER A 284 -15.49 10.76 38.84
C SER A 284 -15.90 11.06 37.39
N ASP A 285 -17.17 10.81 37.06
CA ASP A 285 -17.75 11.23 35.78
C ASP A 285 -17.54 12.73 35.54
N LEU A 286 -17.18 13.09 34.31
CA LEU A 286 -16.85 14.46 33.91
C LEU A 286 -17.95 15.02 33.00
N THR A 287 -18.90 15.71 33.62
CA THR A 287 -20.02 16.37 32.92
C THR A 287 -19.57 17.62 32.17
N TYR A 288 -20.31 18.01 31.12
CA TYR A 288 -20.00 19.21 30.35
C TYR A 288 -19.89 20.46 31.24
N GLY A 289 -18.84 21.25 31.02
CA GLY A 289 -18.54 22.47 31.78
C GLY A 289 -17.98 22.25 33.19
N THR A 290 -17.73 21.00 33.59
CA THR A 290 -17.09 20.68 34.88
C THR A 290 -15.62 20.30 34.70
N ASN A 291 -14.88 20.30 35.81
CA ASN A 291 -13.49 19.84 35.86
C ASN A 291 -13.28 18.76 36.92
N LEU A 292 -12.20 18.01 36.77
CA LEU A 292 -11.79 16.91 37.64
C LEU A 292 -10.27 16.93 37.78
N GLU A 293 -9.78 16.88 39.01
CA GLU A 293 -8.34 16.94 39.29
C GLU A 293 -7.80 15.56 39.68
N PHE A 294 -6.71 15.13 39.04
CA PHE A 294 -5.81 14.12 39.55
C PHE A 294 -4.48 14.76 39.96
N SER A 295 -3.88 14.33 41.07
CA SER A 295 -2.50 14.69 41.42
C SER A 295 -1.72 13.50 41.97
N GLY A 296 -0.44 13.46 41.65
CA GLY A 296 0.51 12.43 42.09
C GLY A 296 1.93 12.98 42.21
N THR A 297 2.78 12.26 42.91
CA THR A 297 4.19 12.60 43.10
C THR A 297 5.06 11.54 42.45
N LEU A 298 6.04 12.00 41.67
CA LEU A 298 7.12 11.20 41.14
C LEU A 298 8.39 11.60 41.87
N SER A 299 8.93 10.72 42.71
CA SER A 299 10.11 11.01 43.52
C SER A 299 11.24 10.04 43.27
N VAL A 300 12.47 10.52 43.47
CA VAL A 300 13.71 9.75 43.33
C VAL A 300 14.53 9.91 44.60
N GLY A 301 15.05 8.80 45.11
CA GLY A 301 15.97 8.76 46.24
C GLY A 301 17.23 7.99 45.86
N GLN A 302 18.40 8.56 46.13
CA GLN A 302 19.70 7.91 45.92
C GLN A 302 20.35 7.66 47.26
N GLY A 303 20.92 6.48 47.48
CA GLY A 303 21.60 6.19 48.74
C GLY A 303 22.51 4.97 48.71
N THR A 304 23.24 4.77 49.80
CA THR A 304 24.19 3.67 50.02
C THR A 304 23.57 2.27 50.16
N SER A 305 22.24 2.16 50.18
CA SER A 305 21.48 0.90 50.27
C SER A 305 20.03 1.10 49.82
N SER A 306 19.33 0.03 49.40
CA SER A 306 17.92 0.11 48.96
C SER A 306 16.99 0.67 50.03
N GLU A 307 17.20 0.31 51.31
CA GLU A 307 16.40 0.88 52.41
C GLU A 307 16.62 2.40 52.53
N ASN A 308 17.86 2.86 52.41
CA ASN A 308 18.17 4.30 52.43
C ASN A 308 17.58 5.03 51.22
N ALA A 309 17.76 4.49 50.01
CA ALA A 309 17.22 5.05 48.77
C ALA A 309 15.68 5.16 48.82
N ARG A 310 14.98 4.10 49.25
CA ARG A 310 13.51 4.13 49.48
C ARG A 310 13.09 5.17 50.50
N ASN A 311 13.77 5.23 51.65
CA ASN A 311 13.44 6.19 52.70
C ASN A 311 13.61 7.63 52.19
N LEU A 312 14.68 7.90 51.44
CA LEU A 312 14.89 9.21 50.82
C LEU A 312 13.81 9.52 49.77
N MET A 313 13.49 8.58 48.88
CA MET A 313 12.41 8.72 47.90
C MET A 313 11.06 9.06 48.57
N GLN A 314 10.73 8.39 49.68
CA GLN A 314 9.51 8.66 50.45
C GLN A 314 9.56 10.03 51.14
N ILE A 315 10.70 10.41 51.72
CA ILE A 315 10.89 11.74 52.31
C ILE A 315 10.69 12.82 51.24
N GLN A 316 11.25 12.65 50.04
CA GLN A 316 11.08 13.61 48.95
C GLN A 316 9.61 13.70 48.47
N SER A 317 8.91 12.57 48.40
CA SER A 317 7.46 12.54 48.09
C SER A 317 6.64 13.30 49.13
N GLU A 318 6.91 13.09 50.43
CA GLU A 318 6.19 13.80 51.50
C GLU A 318 6.57 15.28 51.59
N LEU A 319 7.82 15.65 51.29
CA LEU A 319 8.23 17.05 51.19
C LEU A 319 7.49 17.77 50.07
N ILE A 320 7.49 17.22 48.85
CA ILE A 320 6.80 17.85 47.72
C ILE A 320 5.29 17.96 47.99
N LYS A 321 4.66 16.88 48.50
CA LYS A 321 3.23 16.84 48.81
C LYS A 321 2.77 17.91 49.80
N ASN A 322 3.54 18.16 50.86
CA ASN A 322 3.15 19.10 51.92
C ASN A 322 3.52 20.57 51.62
N GLN A 323 4.39 20.82 50.64
CA GLN A 323 4.99 22.14 50.42
C GLN A 323 4.60 22.81 49.09
N VAL A 324 4.25 22.05 48.04
CA VAL A 324 3.76 22.62 46.77
C VAL A 324 2.26 22.95 46.85
N THR A 325 1.73 23.71 45.88
CA THR A 325 0.34 24.22 45.84
C THR A 325 -0.06 25.27 46.89
N ASN A 326 0.84 25.75 47.76
CA ASN A 326 0.51 26.78 48.76
C ASN A 326 0.57 28.23 48.24
N TYR A 327 1.03 28.44 47.00
CA TYR A 327 1.10 29.79 46.42
C TYR A 327 -0.21 30.17 45.79
N ASN A 328 -0.63 31.40 46.04
CA ASN A 328 -1.73 32.04 45.36
C ASN A 328 -1.29 32.40 43.93
N VAL A 329 -1.64 31.56 42.96
CA VAL A 329 -1.28 31.75 41.54
C VAL A 329 -2.51 32.15 40.75
N THR A 330 -2.42 33.24 39.99
CA THR A 330 -3.50 33.75 39.12
C THR A 330 -3.21 33.64 37.62
N ASP A 331 -2.37 32.68 37.23
CA ASP A 331 -1.99 32.45 35.84
C ASP A 331 -3.20 32.28 34.92
N LEU A 332 -3.26 33.10 33.88
CA LEU A 332 -4.22 32.98 32.81
C LEU A 332 -3.53 32.39 31.57
N MET A 333 -4.33 31.91 30.63
CA MET A 333 -3.81 31.37 29.40
C MET A 333 -4.80 31.55 28.27
N VAL A 334 -4.33 32.03 27.13
CA VAL A 334 -5.04 31.86 25.87
C VAL A 334 -4.78 30.42 25.43
N VAL A 335 -5.78 29.53 25.45
CA VAL A 335 -5.60 28.13 25.06
C VAL A 335 -5.51 28.02 23.55
N SER A 336 -6.54 28.47 22.84
CA SER A 336 -6.61 28.40 21.38
C SER A 336 -7.27 29.65 20.80
N ALA A 337 -6.95 29.96 19.54
CA ALA A 337 -7.66 30.97 18.76
C ALA A 337 -7.65 30.58 17.28
N ASN A 338 -8.77 30.78 16.59
CA ASN A 338 -8.91 30.45 15.17
C ASN A 338 -8.38 31.59 14.26
N PHE A 339 -7.07 31.60 14.00
CA PHE A 339 -6.50 32.57 13.06
C PHE A 339 -6.66 32.14 11.60
N SER A 340 -7.47 32.86 10.81
CA SER A 340 -7.26 32.83 9.36
C SER A 340 -6.06 33.72 9.01
N ARG A 341 -5.07 33.17 8.28
CA ARG A 341 -3.90 33.94 7.83
C ARG A 341 -4.23 34.90 6.69
N ILE A 342 -5.31 34.65 5.96
CA ILE A 342 -5.75 35.44 4.81
C ILE A 342 -7.22 35.80 4.98
N ILE A 343 -7.54 37.07 4.75
CA ILE A 343 -8.91 37.56 4.74
C ILE A 343 -9.13 38.50 3.56
N GLU A 344 -10.35 38.54 3.06
CA GLU A 344 -10.76 39.49 2.04
C GLU A 344 -11.10 40.85 2.64
N LYS A 345 -10.68 41.91 1.95
CA LYS A 345 -11.10 43.26 2.24
C LYS A 345 -12.63 43.36 2.24
N ASP A 346 -13.18 44.14 3.16
CA ASP A 346 -14.61 44.43 3.36
C ASP A 346 -15.46 43.25 3.90
N ASN A 347 -14.87 42.07 4.16
CA ASN A 347 -15.54 40.94 4.80
C ASN A 347 -15.33 40.92 6.32
N GLU A 348 -16.31 40.45 7.08
CA GLU A 348 -16.18 40.31 8.54
C GLU A 348 -15.25 39.15 8.90
N TYR A 349 -14.16 39.46 9.60
CA TYR A 349 -13.31 38.50 10.29
C TYR A 349 -13.97 38.15 11.62
N ASN A 350 -14.26 36.88 11.86
CA ASN A 350 -14.69 36.39 13.16
C ASN A 350 -13.58 35.55 13.76
N MET A 351 -13.23 35.84 15.01
CA MET A 351 -12.26 35.07 15.76
C MET A 351 -12.85 34.67 17.10
N GLU A 352 -12.82 33.39 17.35
CA GLU A 352 -13.11 32.75 18.60
C GLU A 352 -11.79 32.46 19.33
N VAL A 353 -11.73 32.84 20.59
CA VAL A 353 -10.62 32.57 21.49
C VAL A 353 -11.12 31.83 22.72
N LEU A 354 -10.44 30.74 23.04
CA LEU A 354 -10.63 30.00 24.27
C LEU A 354 -9.56 30.42 25.27
N ILE A 355 -9.98 30.81 26.47
CA ILE A 355 -9.08 31.15 27.57
C ILE A 355 -9.28 30.21 28.75
N LEU A 356 -8.24 30.06 29.56
CA LEU A 356 -8.19 29.20 30.74
C LEU A 356 -7.58 29.96 31.90
N ASN A 357 -8.17 29.82 33.09
CA ASN A 357 -7.50 30.16 34.34
C ASN A 357 -6.71 28.93 34.81
N LEU A 358 -5.39 28.97 34.68
CA LEU A 358 -4.48 27.93 35.18
C LEU A 358 -4.04 28.16 36.62
N GLY A 359 -4.42 29.30 37.20
CA GLY A 359 -4.25 29.60 38.60
C GLY A 359 -4.98 28.62 39.51
N ASN A 360 -4.58 28.58 40.77
CA ASN A 360 -5.30 27.86 41.83
C ASN A 360 -6.26 28.78 42.61
N MET A 361 -6.39 30.05 42.19
CA MET A 361 -7.33 31.01 42.74
C MET A 361 -8.28 31.56 41.68
N PRO A 362 -9.50 31.93 42.07
CA PRO A 362 -10.38 32.69 41.19
C PRO A 362 -9.79 34.07 40.91
N VAL A 363 -9.97 34.55 39.68
CA VAL A 363 -9.64 35.92 39.28
C VAL A 363 -10.91 36.76 39.31
N ASP A 364 -11.02 37.64 40.30
CA ASP A 364 -12.21 38.47 40.55
C ASP A 364 -12.54 39.36 39.34
N GLU A 365 -11.53 40.00 38.73
CA GLU A 365 -11.68 40.84 37.55
C GLU A 365 -10.40 40.82 36.69
N THR A 366 -10.54 40.63 35.38
CA THR A 366 -9.47 40.76 34.38
C THR A 366 -10.05 41.20 33.04
N GLN A 367 -9.20 41.54 32.07
CA GLN A 367 -9.63 41.98 30.74
C GLN A 367 -8.97 41.13 29.66
N LEU A 368 -9.73 40.87 28.60
CA LEU A 368 -9.26 40.27 27.36
C LEU A 368 -9.33 41.33 26.26
N ALA A 369 -8.19 41.69 25.68
CA ALA A 369 -8.12 42.60 24.56
C ALA A 369 -7.85 41.83 23.26
N PHE A 370 -8.74 42.01 22.30
CA PHE A 370 -8.48 41.72 20.90
C PHE A 370 -7.97 42.98 20.22
N MET A 371 -6.82 42.89 19.56
CA MET A 371 -6.14 44.01 18.91
C MET A 371 -5.79 43.66 17.48
N VAL A 372 -5.98 44.61 16.58
CA VAL A 372 -5.52 44.51 15.20
C VAL A 372 -4.84 45.82 14.84
N ASN A 373 -3.59 45.79 14.41
CA ASN A 373 -2.88 46.98 13.97
C ASN A 373 -2.25 46.81 12.58
N ARG A 374 -2.11 47.92 11.87
CA ARG A 374 -1.27 48.03 10.67
C ARG A 374 -0.54 49.37 10.66
N THR A 375 0.57 49.40 9.94
CA THR A 375 1.22 50.66 9.56
C THR A 375 0.71 51.04 8.17
N ASN A 376 0.16 52.25 8.01
CA ASN A 376 -0.26 52.73 6.70
C ASN A 376 0.90 53.36 5.91
N ASP A 377 0.65 53.80 4.68
CA ASP A 377 1.66 54.36 3.78
C ASP A 377 2.31 55.67 4.30
N GLU A 378 1.77 56.28 5.36
CA GLU A 378 2.28 57.48 6.01
C GLU A 378 3.06 57.18 7.31
N ASP A 379 3.42 55.91 7.55
CA ASP A 379 4.03 55.42 8.79
C ASP A 379 3.17 55.66 10.05
N VAL A 380 1.84 55.80 9.89
CA VAL A 380 0.90 55.95 11.01
C VAL A 380 0.32 54.57 11.36
N TYR A 381 0.38 54.23 12.65
CA TYR A 381 -0.25 53.03 13.18
C TYR A 381 -1.76 53.21 13.31
N GLU A 382 -2.51 52.38 12.59
CA GLU A 382 -3.96 52.24 12.76
C GLU A 382 -4.21 51.04 13.66
N ILE A 383 -4.94 51.23 14.76
CA ILE A 383 -5.23 50.18 15.74
C ILE A 383 -6.75 50.06 15.91
N TYR A 384 -7.25 48.84 15.80
CA TYR A 384 -8.58 48.42 16.22
C TYR A 384 -8.43 47.61 17.51
N THR A 385 -9.30 47.87 18.50
CA THR A 385 -9.31 47.13 19.76
C THR A 385 -10.74 46.82 20.21
N MET A 386 -10.98 45.58 20.64
CA MET A 386 -12.19 45.14 21.33
C MET A 386 -11.80 44.60 22.70
N LEU A 387 -12.50 45.02 23.76
CA LEU A 387 -12.21 44.64 25.14
C LEU A 387 -13.38 43.85 25.72
N PHE A 388 -13.06 42.75 26.40
CA PHE A 388 -14.01 41.98 27.19
C PHE A 388 -13.60 42.05 28.67
N ASN A 389 -14.55 42.40 29.54
CA ASN A 389 -14.36 42.31 30.98
C ASN A 389 -14.74 40.91 31.44
N ILE A 390 -13.89 40.29 32.25
CA ILE A 390 -14.04 38.94 32.73
C ILE A 390 -14.10 39.03 34.26
N HIS A 391 -15.20 38.55 34.83
CA HIS A 391 -15.42 38.55 36.28
C HIS A 391 -15.49 37.11 36.79
N ASP A 392 -15.09 36.90 38.04
CA ASP A 392 -15.24 35.63 38.77
C ASP A 392 -14.72 34.42 37.94
N PHE A 393 -13.51 34.50 37.39
CA PHE A 393 -12.96 33.45 36.54
C PHE A 393 -12.32 32.36 37.40
N ASN A 394 -12.98 31.21 37.54
CA ASN A 394 -12.58 30.18 38.50
C ASN A 394 -11.37 29.37 38.01
N PRO A 395 -10.59 28.76 38.93
CA PRO A 395 -9.53 27.82 38.57
C PRO A 395 -10.01 26.72 37.64
N PHE A 396 -9.22 26.46 36.59
CA PHE A 396 -9.50 25.46 35.56
C PHE A 396 -10.89 25.60 34.91
N GLU A 397 -11.36 26.84 34.78
CA GLU A 397 -12.54 27.18 33.99
C GLU A 397 -12.09 27.57 32.57
N LEU A 398 -12.78 27.04 31.56
CA LEU A 398 -12.62 27.43 30.16
C LEU A 398 -13.72 28.41 29.76
N ARG A 399 -13.35 29.52 29.11
CA ARG A 399 -14.30 30.49 28.55
C ARG A 399 -13.96 30.82 27.11
N SER A 400 -14.97 30.79 26.25
CA SER A 400 -14.85 31.22 24.85
C SER A 400 -15.35 32.66 24.68
N TYR A 401 -14.63 33.43 23.86
CA TYR A 401 -15.00 34.79 23.45
C TYR A 401 -14.90 34.91 21.94
N THR A 402 -15.86 35.61 21.33
CA THR A 402 -15.82 35.91 19.90
C THR A 402 -15.62 37.39 19.67
N ALA A 403 -14.58 37.76 18.93
CA ALA A 403 -14.35 39.11 18.44
C ALA A 403 -14.57 39.16 16.93
N SER A 404 -15.10 40.27 16.43
CA SER A 404 -15.24 40.50 14.99
C SER A 404 -14.62 41.81 14.52
N TRP A 405 -14.07 41.81 13.31
CA TRP A 405 -13.39 42.96 12.70
C TRP A 405 -13.55 42.97 11.18
N VAL A 406 -13.81 44.13 10.58
CA VAL A 406 -13.91 44.27 9.12
C VAL A 406 -12.69 45.07 8.59
N PRO A 407 -11.76 44.47 7.84
CA PRO A 407 -10.66 45.18 7.23
C PRO A 407 -11.10 46.03 6.05
N LEU A 408 -10.85 47.34 6.09
CA LEU A 408 -11.25 48.28 5.03
C LEU A 408 -10.17 48.49 3.96
N LYS A 409 -8.97 47.92 4.16
CA LYS A 409 -7.79 48.11 3.29
C LYS A 409 -7.01 46.82 3.18
N THR A 410 -6.39 46.61 2.02
CA THR A 410 -5.44 45.50 1.80
C THR A 410 -4.11 45.78 2.49
N GLY A 411 -3.38 44.73 2.88
CA GLY A 411 -2.06 44.84 3.49
C GLY A 411 -1.80 43.77 4.55
N ALA A 412 -0.63 43.83 5.18
CA ALA A 412 -0.30 43.00 6.33
C ALA A 412 -0.77 43.70 7.62
N TYR A 413 -1.50 42.97 8.45
CA TYR A 413 -1.96 43.39 9.76
C TYR A 413 -1.34 42.47 10.80
N THR A 414 -0.97 43.02 11.95
CA THR A 414 -0.66 42.21 13.13
C THR A 414 -1.92 42.15 13.98
N MET A 415 -2.36 40.94 14.29
CA MET A 415 -3.50 40.66 15.14
C MET A 415 -2.99 40.04 16.43
N GLY A 416 -3.54 40.44 17.56
CA GLY A 416 -3.15 39.95 18.88
C GLY A 416 -4.35 39.78 19.79
N ILE A 417 -4.28 38.76 20.64
CA ILE A 417 -5.12 38.61 21.81
C ILE A 417 -4.22 38.70 23.02
N VAL A 418 -4.62 39.46 24.03
CA VAL A 418 -3.90 39.56 25.30
C VAL A 418 -4.92 39.52 26.43
N ILE A 419 -4.65 38.73 27.46
CA ILE A 419 -5.44 38.67 28.70
C ILE A 419 -4.61 39.19 29.89
N GLY A 420 -5.18 40.07 30.71
CA GLY A 420 -4.52 40.66 31.88
C GLY A 420 -5.09 42.03 32.27
N ASP A 421 -4.47 42.68 33.26
CA ASP A 421 -4.78 44.07 33.61
C ASP A 421 -4.28 45.01 32.51
N ILE A 422 -5.16 45.90 32.01
CA ILE A 422 -4.87 46.83 30.92
C ILE A 422 -3.70 47.78 31.24
N GLU A 423 -3.48 48.14 32.51
CA GLU A 423 -2.34 48.98 32.91
C GLU A 423 -1.02 48.21 32.76
N GLU A 424 -0.99 46.93 33.13
CA GLU A 424 0.16 46.03 32.98
C GLU A 424 0.40 45.66 31.51
N MET A 425 -0.68 45.41 30.76
CA MET A 425 -0.64 45.20 29.32
C MET A 425 -0.06 46.41 28.57
N TYR A 426 -0.47 47.63 28.92
CA TYR A 426 0.04 48.84 28.28
C TYR A 426 1.53 49.07 28.57
N ALA A 427 1.96 48.77 29.81
CA ALA A 427 3.37 48.84 30.20
C ALA A 427 4.23 47.81 29.44
N THR A 428 3.65 46.66 29.12
CA THR A 428 4.26 45.56 28.35
C THR A 428 4.36 45.86 26.86
N PHE A 429 3.30 46.40 26.26
CA PHE A 429 3.33 46.84 24.86
C PHE A 429 4.40 47.91 24.61
N LYS A 430 4.64 48.82 25.56
CA LYS A 430 5.75 49.78 25.49
C LYS A 430 7.12 49.09 25.49
N LEU A 431 7.26 47.97 26.20
CA LEU A 431 8.50 47.17 26.24
C LEU A 431 8.76 46.48 24.90
N PHE A 432 7.76 45.81 24.33
CA PHE A 432 7.89 45.05 23.07
C PHE A 432 7.98 45.90 21.81
N SER A 433 7.33 47.07 21.80
CA SER A 433 7.38 47.98 20.66
C SER A 433 8.70 48.74 20.51
N GLY A 434 9.67 48.49 21.41
CA GLY A 434 10.98 49.16 21.40
C GLY A 434 10.88 50.66 21.67
N PHE A 435 9.77 51.13 22.25
CA PHE A 435 9.43 52.55 22.29
C PHE A 435 10.28 53.38 23.26
N GLU A 436 10.98 52.77 24.23
CA GLU A 436 11.94 53.48 25.07
C GLU A 436 13.15 52.61 25.46
N SER A 437 14.31 52.87 24.83
CA SER A 437 15.62 52.36 25.26
C SER A 437 16.15 53.03 26.55
N GLY A 438 15.26 53.51 27.43
CA GLY A 438 15.58 54.41 28.54
C GLY A 438 14.92 54.07 29.88
N LEU A 439 14.23 52.93 29.99
CA LEU A 439 13.69 52.48 31.28
C LEU A 439 14.86 52.13 32.22
N SER A 440 14.81 52.64 33.46
CA SER A 440 15.84 52.36 34.46
C SER A 440 15.89 50.86 34.74
N GLN A 441 17.08 50.36 35.04
CA GLN A 441 17.30 48.96 35.44
C GLN A 441 16.37 48.55 36.61
N ASP A 442 16.05 49.51 37.49
CA ASP A 442 15.08 49.33 38.58
C ASP A 442 13.65 49.02 38.09
N TYR A 443 13.21 49.61 36.96
CA TYR A 443 11.88 49.37 36.39
C TYR A 443 11.79 48.00 35.68
N GLN A 444 12.91 47.53 35.11
CA GLN A 444 13.02 46.16 34.61
C GLN A 444 12.97 45.13 35.74
N ILE A 445 13.59 45.44 36.88
CA ILE A 445 13.54 44.59 38.09
C ILE A 445 12.12 44.59 38.68
N GLU A 446 11.46 45.74 38.79
CA GLU A 446 10.10 45.85 39.33
C GLU A 446 9.07 45.10 38.46
N MET A 447 9.20 45.16 37.12
CA MET A 447 8.40 44.34 36.20
C MET A 447 8.75 42.85 36.26
N SER A 448 10.01 42.47 36.49
CA SER A 448 10.40 41.07 36.66
C SER A 448 9.96 40.46 38.00
N THR A 449 9.26 41.20 38.87
CA THR A 449 8.79 40.73 40.19
C THR A 449 7.27 40.61 40.32
N ARG A 450 6.51 41.00 39.29
CA ARG A 450 5.07 40.78 39.20
C ARG A 450 4.81 39.62 38.24
N GLU A 451 3.79 38.80 38.48
CA GLU A 451 3.46 37.54 37.77
C GLU A 451 3.41 37.72 36.24
N ILE A 452 4.56 37.58 35.58
CA ILE A 452 4.72 37.99 34.20
C ILE A 452 5.36 36.85 33.42
N ASN A 453 4.57 35.80 33.19
CA ASN A 453 4.83 34.88 32.09
C ASN A 453 3.89 35.23 30.92
N TYR A 454 4.21 36.33 30.24
CA TYR A 454 3.40 36.85 29.13
C TYR A 454 3.26 35.91 27.93
N MET A 455 4.09 34.86 27.85
CA MET A 455 4.00 33.89 26.76
C MET A 455 2.70 33.08 26.78
N SER A 456 2.05 32.97 27.95
CA SER A 456 0.78 32.24 28.12
C SER A 456 -0.44 33.14 27.92
N ASN A 457 -0.29 34.43 28.24
CA ASN A 457 -1.36 35.43 28.26
C ASN A 457 -1.56 36.18 26.92
N ALA A 458 -0.64 36.03 25.98
CA ALA A 458 -0.70 36.73 24.70
C ALA A 458 -0.50 35.78 23.52
N LEU A 459 -1.28 36.01 22.46
CA LEU A 459 -1.16 35.28 21.21
C LEU A 459 -1.27 36.28 20.06
N SER A 460 -0.24 36.39 19.23
CA SER A 460 -0.23 37.32 18.09
C SER A 460 0.18 36.64 16.80
N ARG A 461 -0.35 37.15 15.67
CA ARG A 461 -0.10 36.62 14.33
C ARG A 461 -0.23 37.71 13.28
N THR A 462 0.55 37.60 12.21
CA THR A 462 0.35 38.43 11.01
C THR A 462 -0.76 37.84 10.14
N ILE A 463 -1.68 38.68 9.69
CA ILE A 463 -2.79 38.36 8.79
C ILE A 463 -2.66 39.23 7.54
N ILE A 464 -2.91 38.63 6.38
CA ILE A 464 -2.82 39.29 5.08
C ILE A 464 -4.24 39.58 4.59
N VAL A 465 -4.58 40.86 4.47
CA VAL A 465 -5.84 41.29 3.86
C VAL A 465 -5.63 41.49 2.36
N ILE A 466 -6.38 40.76 1.54
CA ILE A 466 -6.28 40.76 0.09
C ILE A 466 -7.52 41.36 -0.58
N ASP A 467 -7.37 41.81 -1.83
CA ASP A 467 -8.49 42.17 -2.71
C ASP A 467 -8.77 41.02 -3.67
N PRO A 468 -9.88 40.27 -3.49
CA PRO A 468 -10.21 39.12 -4.33
C PRO A 468 -10.32 39.48 -5.82
N SER A 469 -10.69 40.73 -6.14
CA SER A 469 -10.85 41.18 -7.54
C SER A 469 -9.51 41.20 -8.27
N TYR A 470 -8.45 41.63 -7.58
CA TYR A 470 -7.09 41.66 -8.11
C TYR A 470 -6.57 40.25 -8.37
N TYR A 471 -6.66 39.37 -7.37
CA TYR A 471 -6.17 37.98 -7.51
C TYR A 471 -6.99 37.17 -8.53
N ASN A 472 -8.31 37.38 -8.61
CA ASN A 472 -9.13 36.78 -9.66
C ASN A 472 -8.72 37.24 -11.07
N SER A 473 -8.21 38.46 -11.23
CA SER A 473 -7.73 38.94 -12.54
C SER A 473 -6.41 38.29 -12.97
N LEU A 474 -5.63 37.77 -12.02
CA LEU A 474 -4.29 37.21 -12.24
C LEU A 474 -4.26 35.68 -12.31
N LYS A 475 -5.34 34.99 -11.91
CA LYS A 475 -5.32 33.54 -11.69
C LYS A 475 -5.02 32.71 -12.94
N TYR A 476 -5.37 33.20 -14.13
CA TYR A 476 -5.02 32.55 -15.40
C TYR A 476 -3.61 32.90 -15.86
N ASP A 477 -3.12 34.11 -15.58
CA ASP A 477 -1.80 34.60 -15.99
C ASP A 477 -0.66 33.95 -15.19
N HIS A 478 -0.98 33.49 -13.97
CA HIS A 478 -0.05 32.83 -13.05
C HIS A 478 -0.41 31.35 -12.79
N PHE A 479 -1.12 30.72 -13.73
CA PHE A 479 -1.37 29.30 -13.69
C PHE A 479 -0.18 28.53 -14.24
N GLU A 480 0.32 27.59 -13.44
CA GLU A 480 1.43 26.71 -13.79
C GLU A 480 1.06 25.26 -13.51
N VAL A 481 1.67 24.32 -14.24
CA VAL A 481 1.49 22.88 -14.06
C VAL A 481 2.85 22.22 -14.00
N TYR A 482 3.04 21.31 -13.06
CA TYR A 482 4.26 20.56 -12.87
C TYR A 482 4.02 19.06 -13.12
N PRO A 483 4.90 18.40 -13.90
CA PRO A 483 6.01 19.01 -14.65
C PRO A 483 5.50 19.93 -15.78
N TYR A 484 6.31 20.92 -16.18
CA TYR A 484 5.96 21.87 -17.27
C TYR A 484 5.95 21.27 -18.67
N PHE A 485 6.42 20.03 -18.76
CA PHE A 485 6.49 19.22 -19.96
C PHE A 485 6.47 17.76 -19.49
N LEU A 486 5.66 16.94 -20.14
CA LEU A 486 5.58 15.53 -19.83
C LEU A 486 6.41 14.77 -20.86
N ASP A 487 7.56 14.26 -20.44
CA ASP A 487 8.30 13.25 -21.19
C ASP A 487 8.19 11.88 -20.54
N GLN A 488 8.65 10.88 -21.27
CA GLN A 488 8.73 9.51 -20.79
C GLN A 488 9.85 9.28 -19.76
N ASN A 489 10.62 10.28 -19.30
CA ASN A 489 11.67 9.97 -18.33
C ASN A 489 11.06 9.69 -16.95
N PRO A 490 11.41 8.56 -16.27
CA PRO A 490 12.45 7.58 -16.62
C PRO A 490 11.94 6.30 -17.34
N MET A 491 10.65 6.15 -17.58
CA MET A 491 10.01 4.91 -18.06
C MET A 491 9.74 4.93 -19.57
N LYS A 492 10.34 3.99 -20.31
CA LYS A 492 9.96 3.70 -21.69
C LYS A 492 8.58 3.07 -21.71
N ILE A 493 7.69 3.56 -22.58
CA ILE A 493 6.38 2.95 -22.79
C ILE A 493 6.46 2.05 -24.02
N TYR A 494 6.13 0.77 -23.87
CA TYR A 494 6.16 -0.21 -24.95
C TYR A 494 4.77 -0.43 -25.58
N ALA A 495 4.68 -0.33 -26.90
CA ALA A 495 3.50 -0.77 -27.62
C ALA A 495 3.56 -2.26 -27.94
N PRO A 496 2.44 -2.99 -27.78
CA PRO A 496 1.15 -2.47 -27.33
C PRO A 496 0.89 -2.73 -25.84
N LEU A 497 -0.05 -1.98 -25.27
CA LEU A 497 -0.69 -2.17 -23.97
C LEU A 497 0.12 -1.83 -22.71
N ASP A 498 1.37 -1.38 -22.84
CA ASP A 498 2.06 -0.77 -21.71
C ASP A 498 1.41 0.57 -21.33
N TYR A 499 1.58 0.97 -20.08
CA TYR A 499 1.00 2.19 -19.56
C TYR A 499 1.92 2.88 -18.56
N ALA A 500 1.74 4.20 -18.45
CA ALA A 500 2.43 5.01 -17.47
C ALA A 500 1.43 5.89 -16.72
N ILE A 501 1.53 5.90 -15.40
CA ILE A 501 0.69 6.73 -14.54
C ILE A 501 1.48 7.96 -14.15
N TYR A 502 0.87 9.13 -14.33
CA TYR A 502 1.44 10.41 -13.96
C TYR A 502 0.49 11.18 -13.06
N ASN A 503 1.05 12.05 -12.24
CA ASN A 503 0.30 13.02 -11.47
C ASN A 503 0.78 14.43 -11.83
N LEU A 504 -0.13 15.27 -12.31
CA LEU A 504 0.18 16.67 -12.58
C LEU A 504 -0.20 17.52 -11.37
N THR A 505 0.72 18.33 -10.89
CA THR A 505 0.45 19.27 -9.80
C THR A 505 0.23 20.66 -10.37
N THR A 506 -0.96 21.20 -10.15
CA THR A 506 -1.29 22.57 -10.56
C THR A 506 -0.85 23.58 -9.51
N PHE A 507 -0.27 24.69 -9.94
CA PHE A 507 0.03 25.83 -9.11
C PHE A 507 -0.82 27.01 -9.59
N THR A 508 -1.76 27.42 -8.74
CA THR A 508 -2.58 28.61 -8.98
C THR A 508 -2.52 29.51 -7.76
N ILE A 509 -2.54 30.83 -7.99
CA ILE A 509 -2.62 31.83 -6.92
C ILE A 509 -4.02 31.94 -6.32
N TRP A 510 -5.05 31.43 -7.03
CA TRP A 510 -6.44 31.48 -6.61
C TRP A 510 -7.23 30.32 -7.22
N PRO A 511 -8.21 29.73 -6.51
CA PRO A 511 -9.03 28.67 -7.08
C PRO A 511 -9.67 29.04 -8.43
N ILE A 512 -9.58 28.11 -9.39
CA ILE A 512 -10.22 28.21 -10.71
C ILE A 512 -11.30 27.14 -10.77
N GLU A 513 -12.56 27.56 -10.72
CA GLU A 513 -13.68 26.64 -10.75
C GLU A 513 -13.90 26.07 -12.16
N LYS A 514 -14.31 24.80 -12.24
CA LYS A 514 -14.87 24.17 -13.43
C LYS A 514 -13.96 24.17 -14.66
N VAL A 515 -12.65 24.02 -14.45
CA VAL A 515 -11.66 23.91 -15.53
C VAL A 515 -11.85 22.58 -16.25
N THR A 516 -12.01 22.63 -17.57
CA THR A 516 -11.98 21.43 -18.41
C THR A 516 -10.54 21.09 -18.74
N ILE A 517 -10.11 19.91 -18.35
CA ILE A 517 -8.77 19.36 -18.65
C ILE A 517 -8.97 18.28 -19.69
N GLY A 518 -8.25 18.35 -20.81
CA GLY A 518 -8.38 17.42 -21.92
C GLY A 518 -7.08 17.28 -22.69
N THR A 519 -7.10 16.57 -23.82
CA THR A 519 -5.96 16.45 -24.73
C THR A 519 -6.33 16.85 -26.16
N ASP A 520 -5.33 17.25 -26.94
CA ASP A 520 -5.48 17.46 -28.39
C ASP A 520 -4.91 16.28 -29.22
N GLY A 521 -5.28 16.24 -30.50
CA GLY A 521 -4.76 15.27 -31.47
C GLY A 521 -4.89 13.80 -31.02
N ILE A 522 -3.80 13.05 -31.16
CA ILE A 522 -3.70 11.63 -30.78
C ILE A 522 -3.69 11.41 -29.26
N GLY A 523 -3.45 12.47 -28.47
CA GLY A 523 -3.51 12.40 -27.00
C GLY A 523 -4.85 11.90 -26.49
N SER A 524 -5.95 12.15 -27.21
CA SER A 524 -7.30 11.68 -26.86
C SER A 524 -7.49 10.16 -26.96
N LYS A 525 -6.51 9.44 -27.50
CA LYS A 525 -6.47 7.97 -27.58
C LYS A 525 -5.44 7.34 -26.65
N LEU A 526 -4.55 8.16 -26.10
CA LEU A 526 -3.41 7.74 -25.29
C LEU A 526 -3.59 8.14 -23.83
N VAL A 527 -4.22 9.28 -23.54
CA VAL A 527 -4.33 9.82 -22.19
C VAL A 527 -5.74 9.73 -21.67
N PHE A 528 -5.85 9.17 -20.47
CA PHE A 528 -7.08 9.10 -19.71
C PHE A 528 -6.86 9.85 -18.39
N PHE A 529 -7.72 10.80 -18.08
CA PHE A 529 -7.71 11.47 -16.78
C PHE A 529 -8.54 10.65 -15.78
N LEU A 530 -8.05 10.57 -14.54
CA LEU A 530 -8.79 9.92 -13.45
C LEU A 530 -9.53 11.02 -12.69
N ASP A 531 -10.86 11.02 -12.77
CA ASP A 531 -11.69 12.00 -12.05
C ASP A 531 -11.66 11.67 -10.56
N SER A 532 -11.09 12.59 -9.77
CA SER A 532 -10.87 12.42 -8.33
C SER A 532 -12.00 13.00 -7.48
N ASP A 533 -13.18 13.30 -8.05
CA ASP A 533 -14.32 13.74 -7.25
C ASP A 533 -14.80 12.57 -6.36
N LEU A 534 -14.12 12.39 -5.22
CA LEU A 534 -14.29 11.37 -4.19
C LEU A 534 -15.73 11.21 -3.69
N SER A 535 -16.61 12.14 -4.02
CA SER A 535 -18.04 12.08 -3.72
C SER A 535 -18.81 11.08 -4.58
N ASN A 536 -18.30 10.76 -5.78
CA ASN A 536 -18.82 9.70 -6.64
C ASN A 536 -17.79 8.56 -6.69
N SER A 537 -18.16 7.41 -6.15
CA SER A 537 -17.34 6.19 -6.08
C SER A 537 -17.00 5.54 -7.43
N ASN A 538 -17.16 6.26 -8.55
CA ASN A 538 -16.94 5.79 -9.91
C ASN A 538 -15.81 6.60 -10.56
N ILE A 539 -14.57 6.13 -10.44
CA ILE A 539 -13.45 6.65 -11.22
C ILE A 539 -13.67 6.19 -12.67
N GLN A 540 -13.97 7.11 -13.58
CA GLN A 540 -14.10 6.82 -15.01
C GLN A 540 -12.87 7.36 -15.74
N PRO A 541 -12.17 6.56 -16.57
CA PRO A 541 -11.13 7.08 -17.46
C PRO A 541 -11.81 7.95 -18.52
N LEU A 542 -11.64 9.26 -18.39
CA LEU A 542 -12.24 10.22 -19.31
C LEU A 542 -11.17 10.86 -20.20
N ASN A 543 -11.50 11.04 -21.49
CA ASN A 543 -10.66 11.81 -22.41
C ASN A 543 -10.58 13.30 -22.02
N SER A 544 -11.50 13.75 -21.15
CA SER A 544 -11.49 15.07 -20.51
C SER A 544 -12.25 15.05 -19.19
N ILE A 545 -11.72 15.72 -18.16
CA ILE A 545 -12.39 15.90 -16.87
C ILE A 545 -12.73 17.37 -16.62
N GLN A 546 -13.67 17.64 -15.72
CA GLN A 546 -13.97 18.98 -15.25
C GLN A 546 -13.70 19.09 -13.75
N GLN A 547 -12.69 19.87 -13.36
CA GLN A 547 -12.24 19.94 -11.96
C GLN A 547 -12.13 21.39 -11.47
N ASN A 548 -12.37 21.60 -10.17
CA ASN A 548 -12.02 22.86 -9.50
C ASN A 548 -10.54 22.80 -9.12
N LEU A 549 -9.74 23.69 -9.68
CA LEU A 549 -8.29 23.74 -9.43
C LEU A 549 -7.99 24.71 -8.30
N SER A 550 -7.68 24.18 -7.13
CA SER A 550 -7.07 24.88 -6.00
C SER A 550 -5.53 24.88 -6.11
N PRO A 551 -4.82 25.75 -5.37
CA PRO A 551 -3.36 25.66 -5.28
C PRO A 551 -2.93 24.24 -4.88
N TYR A 552 -2.00 23.65 -5.62
CA TYR A 552 -1.50 22.28 -5.44
C TYR A 552 -2.51 21.16 -5.73
N SER A 553 -3.53 21.41 -6.55
CA SER A 553 -4.43 20.33 -6.98
C SER A 553 -3.66 19.32 -7.82
N ALA A 554 -3.80 18.05 -7.47
CA ALA A 554 -3.29 16.90 -8.21
C ALA A 554 -4.29 16.49 -9.31
N ILE A 555 -3.77 16.20 -10.50
CA ILE A 555 -4.53 15.68 -11.63
C ILE A 555 -3.87 14.37 -12.05
N PRO A 556 -4.38 13.24 -11.56
CA PRO A 556 -3.91 11.92 -11.98
C PRO A 556 -4.33 11.62 -13.41
N LEU A 557 -3.40 11.07 -14.20
CA LEU A 557 -3.64 10.63 -15.57
C LEU A 557 -2.89 9.33 -15.88
N VAL A 558 -3.43 8.58 -16.82
CA VAL A 558 -2.84 7.34 -17.34
C VAL A 558 -2.54 7.54 -18.82
N ILE A 559 -1.33 7.23 -19.23
CA ILE A 559 -0.91 7.13 -20.63
C ILE A 559 -0.91 5.66 -21.01
N PHE A 560 -1.62 5.28 -22.06
CA PHE A 560 -1.77 3.90 -22.51
C PHE A 560 -1.29 3.75 -23.95
N ALA A 561 -0.31 2.88 -24.19
CA ALA A 561 0.20 2.59 -25.53
C ALA A 561 -0.74 1.66 -26.30
N ASN A 562 -1.86 2.20 -26.75
CA ASN A 562 -2.85 1.47 -27.54
C ASN A 562 -2.19 0.79 -28.78
N PRO A 563 -2.47 -0.50 -29.07
CA PRO A 563 -1.98 -1.18 -30.27
C PRO A 563 -2.34 -0.49 -31.60
N LEU A 564 -3.33 0.39 -31.60
CA LEU A 564 -3.70 1.24 -32.74
C LEU A 564 -2.91 2.55 -32.79
N THR A 565 -1.85 2.66 -32.01
CA THR A 565 -0.88 3.75 -32.05
C THR A 565 0.47 3.17 -32.48
N PRO A 566 1.01 3.60 -33.63
CA PRO A 566 2.27 3.06 -34.10
C PRO A 566 3.41 3.51 -33.17
N PRO A 567 4.41 2.66 -32.92
CA PRO A 567 5.63 3.03 -32.23
C PRO A 567 6.31 4.23 -32.89
N GLY A 568 6.85 5.15 -32.10
CA GLY A 568 7.51 6.35 -32.56
C GLY A 568 7.42 7.52 -31.56
N GLU A 569 7.94 8.66 -31.98
CA GLU A 569 7.77 9.93 -31.25
C GLU A 569 6.35 10.48 -31.48
N ILE A 570 5.66 10.74 -30.38
CA ILE A 570 4.29 11.21 -30.34
C ILE A 570 4.24 12.52 -29.58
N HIS A 571 3.64 13.52 -30.22
CA HIS A 571 3.49 14.86 -29.66
C HIS A 571 2.01 15.24 -29.59
N PHE A 572 1.58 15.70 -28.42
CA PHE A 572 0.27 16.32 -28.20
C PHE A 572 0.36 17.26 -26.98
N ASN A 573 -0.72 17.97 -26.67
CA ASN A 573 -0.82 18.82 -25.49
C ASN A 573 -1.95 18.34 -24.59
N ILE A 574 -1.74 18.46 -23.28
CA ILE A 574 -2.81 18.52 -22.29
C ILE A 574 -3.28 19.98 -22.20
N THR A 575 -4.58 20.19 -22.37
CA THR A 575 -5.18 21.53 -22.48
C THR A 575 -6.03 21.85 -21.27
N PHE A 576 -5.92 23.08 -20.75
CA PHE A 576 -6.73 23.60 -19.65
C PHE A 576 -7.65 24.71 -20.15
N THR A 577 -8.96 24.50 -20.09
CA THR A 577 -9.97 25.42 -20.63
C THR A 577 -10.89 25.93 -19.53
N ALA A 578 -11.01 27.27 -19.44
CA ALA A 578 -11.88 27.92 -18.48
C ALA A 578 -13.37 27.69 -18.82
N PRO A 579 -14.28 27.66 -17.83
CA PRO A 579 -15.71 27.43 -18.08
C PRO A 579 -16.27 28.48 -19.04
N GLY A 580 -16.91 28.02 -20.13
CA GLY A 580 -17.50 28.87 -21.16
C GLY A 580 -16.51 29.47 -22.18
N SER A 581 -15.22 29.14 -22.08
CA SER A 581 -14.23 29.43 -23.13
C SER A 581 -14.16 28.28 -24.12
N ASN A 582 -13.96 28.59 -25.41
CA ASN A 582 -13.65 27.59 -26.45
C ASN A 582 -12.14 27.46 -26.68
N SER A 583 -11.32 28.25 -25.97
CA SER A 583 -9.87 28.27 -26.13
C SER A 583 -9.21 27.93 -24.80
N PRO A 584 -8.26 26.97 -24.78
CA PRO A 584 -7.43 26.71 -23.61
C PRO A 584 -6.64 27.96 -23.20
N PHE A 585 -6.55 28.20 -21.89
CA PHE A 585 -5.69 29.25 -21.31
C PHE A 585 -4.29 28.74 -20.99
N TYR A 586 -4.09 27.42 -20.92
CA TYR A 586 -2.79 26.79 -20.71
C TYR A 586 -2.67 25.48 -21.53
N TYR A 587 -1.44 25.19 -21.97
CA TYR A 587 -1.07 23.98 -22.70
C TYR A 587 0.16 23.36 -22.03
N LEU A 588 0.05 22.10 -21.64
CA LEU A 588 1.16 21.29 -21.17
C LEU A 588 1.62 20.38 -22.32
N PRO A 589 2.80 20.64 -22.93
CA PRO A 589 3.31 19.79 -24.00
C PRO A 589 3.66 18.39 -23.47
N VAL A 590 3.32 17.37 -24.26
CA VAL A 590 3.62 15.96 -23.99
C VAL A 590 4.42 15.39 -25.16
N ASN A 591 5.54 14.75 -24.86
CA ASN A 591 6.37 14.05 -25.84
C ASN A 591 6.66 12.61 -25.37
N LEU A 592 6.11 11.64 -26.10
CA LEU A 592 6.26 10.22 -25.78
C LEU A 592 7.00 9.51 -26.91
N VAL A 593 7.94 8.64 -26.57
CA VAL A 593 8.58 7.70 -27.49
C VAL A 593 8.01 6.30 -27.26
N ILE A 594 6.95 5.94 -27.97
CA ILE A 594 6.40 4.58 -27.86
C ILE A 594 7.34 3.61 -28.58
N THR A 595 7.88 2.62 -27.87
CA THR A 595 8.79 1.62 -28.43
C THR A 595 8.03 0.34 -28.75
N ALA A 596 8.31 -0.37 -29.84
CA ALA A 596 7.66 -1.66 -30.08
C ALA A 596 8.18 -2.72 -29.08
N ASN A 597 7.29 -3.46 -28.41
CA ASN A 597 7.66 -4.64 -27.64
C ASN A 597 8.00 -5.82 -28.58
N ARG A 598 8.80 -6.79 -28.11
CA ARG A 598 9.07 -8.07 -28.78
C ARG A 598 8.65 -9.19 -27.80
N GLY A 599 7.59 -9.95 -28.11
CA GLY A 599 7.05 -10.98 -27.19
C GLY A 599 5.67 -11.53 -27.61
N ARG A 600 5.00 -12.33 -26.77
CA ARG A 600 3.68 -12.97 -27.01
C ARG A 600 2.49 -12.01 -26.92
N ILE A 601 2.58 -10.92 -27.66
CA ILE A 601 1.72 -9.74 -27.58
C ILE A 601 0.22 -10.00 -27.76
N TRP A 602 -0.17 -10.95 -28.63
CA TRP A 602 -1.60 -11.20 -28.90
C TRP A 602 -2.28 -11.98 -27.79
N PHE A 603 -1.53 -12.88 -27.15
CA PHE A 603 -2.00 -13.62 -25.99
C PHE A 603 -2.20 -12.66 -24.81
N ASP A 604 -1.21 -11.81 -24.54
CA ASP A 604 -1.29 -10.76 -23.52
C ASP A 604 -2.45 -9.78 -23.81
N ALA A 605 -2.65 -9.39 -25.07
CA ALA A 605 -3.77 -8.53 -25.46
C ALA A 605 -5.16 -9.18 -25.27
N VAL A 606 -5.27 -10.49 -25.47
CA VAL A 606 -6.52 -11.24 -25.27
C VAL A 606 -6.78 -11.52 -23.79
N HIS A 607 -5.74 -11.70 -22.96
CA HIS A 607 -5.84 -12.06 -21.53
C HIS A 607 -5.77 -10.87 -20.57
N MET A 608 -5.23 -9.73 -21.00
CA MET A 608 -5.39 -8.44 -20.31
C MET A 608 -6.85 -7.95 -20.31
N ASN A 609 -7.78 -8.67 -20.96
CA ASN A 609 -9.19 -8.61 -20.61
C ASN A 609 -9.39 -9.23 -19.21
N PHE A 610 -9.28 -8.40 -18.17
CA PHE A 610 -9.71 -8.73 -16.82
C PHE A 610 -11.17 -9.22 -16.82
N PHE A 611 -11.38 -10.55 -16.74
CA PHE A 611 -12.70 -11.10 -16.48
C PHE A 611 -13.08 -10.80 -15.02
N VAL A 612 -14.01 -9.87 -14.82
CA VAL A 612 -14.59 -9.59 -13.49
C VAL A 612 -15.39 -10.81 -13.03
N SER A 613 -15.14 -11.29 -11.82
CA SER A 613 -15.75 -12.53 -11.32
C SER A 613 -17.29 -12.44 -11.24
N GLN A 614 -18.00 -13.52 -11.57
CA GLN A 614 -19.46 -13.55 -11.46
C GLN A 614 -19.94 -13.46 -10.00
N ASN A 615 -19.05 -13.72 -9.03
CA ASN A 615 -19.33 -13.66 -7.60
C ASN A 615 -19.62 -12.23 -7.10
N LEU A 616 -19.33 -11.18 -7.90
CA LEU A 616 -19.68 -9.78 -7.63
C LEU A 616 -21.09 -9.38 -8.09
N VAL A 617 -21.84 -10.26 -8.76
CA VAL A 617 -23.28 -10.08 -8.98
C VAL A 617 -24.02 -10.77 -7.84
N GLY A 618 -24.20 -10.03 -6.75
CA GLY A 618 -25.03 -10.47 -5.63
C GLY A 618 -26.36 -11.05 -6.12
N GLN A 619 -26.74 -12.19 -5.54
CA GLN A 619 -27.99 -12.91 -5.73
C GLN A 619 -29.21 -12.00 -5.56
N SER A 620 -29.57 -11.26 -6.61
CA SER A 620 -30.89 -10.67 -6.75
C SER A 620 -31.35 -10.83 -8.18
N ASP A 621 -32.34 -11.72 -8.34
CA ASP A 621 -33.16 -12.02 -9.51
C ASP A 621 -33.04 -11.05 -10.70
N ILE A 622 -32.11 -11.30 -11.63
CA ILE A 622 -32.15 -10.70 -12.97
C ILE A 622 -33.10 -11.55 -13.82
N SER A 623 -34.30 -11.03 -14.06
CA SER A 623 -35.26 -11.63 -14.99
C SER A 623 -34.73 -11.57 -16.42
N LEU A 624 -34.78 -12.69 -17.14
CA LEU A 624 -34.38 -12.91 -18.54
C LEU A 624 -35.07 -12.01 -19.60
N ASP A 625 -35.91 -11.05 -19.22
CA ASP A 625 -36.73 -10.25 -20.16
C ASP A 625 -36.05 -8.95 -20.66
N ALA A 626 -34.80 -8.65 -20.29
CA ALA A 626 -34.11 -7.41 -20.68
C ALA A 626 -33.22 -7.51 -21.94
N ILE A 627 -33.19 -8.64 -22.65
CA ILE A 627 -32.46 -8.77 -23.92
C ILE A 627 -33.38 -8.38 -25.07
N SER A 628 -33.51 -7.08 -25.31
CA SER A 628 -34.12 -6.50 -26.51
C SER A 628 -33.05 -6.28 -27.57
N THR A 629 -33.19 -6.90 -28.74
CA THR A 629 -32.22 -6.91 -29.85
C THR A 629 -32.21 -5.65 -30.72
N ASP A 630 -32.95 -4.59 -30.35
CA ASP A 630 -33.30 -3.51 -31.28
C ASP A 630 -32.60 -2.15 -31.01
N SER A 631 -31.52 -2.09 -30.21
CA SER A 631 -30.79 -0.82 -30.00
C SER A 631 -29.30 -0.91 -30.32
N LEU A 632 -28.91 -0.25 -31.41
CA LEU A 632 -27.53 0.13 -31.77
C LEU A 632 -26.90 1.15 -30.78
N ASP A 633 -27.62 1.58 -29.74
CA ASP A 633 -27.18 2.52 -28.69
C ASP A 633 -26.21 1.92 -27.64
N ILE A 634 -25.72 0.69 -27.84
CA ILE A 634 -24.75 0.03 -26.94
C ILE A 634 -23.31 0.45 -27.26
N LEU A 635 -23.04 0.93 -28.48
CA LEU A 635 -21.72 1.47 -28.85
C LEU A 635 -21.42 2.84 -28.22
N ASP A 636 -22.45 3.60 -27.81
CA ASP A 636 -22.31 4.93 -27.19
C ASP A 636 -22.43 4.92 -25.66
N ASN A 637 -22.74 3.78 -25.02
CA ASN A 637 -22.95 3.65 -23.56
C ASN A 637 -21.84 2.85 -22.85
N PHE A 638 -20.61 2.96 -23.33
CA PHE A 638 -19.43 2.53 -22.58
C PHE A 638 -19.17 3.53 -21.42
N GLY A 639 -19.40 3.10 -20.16
CA GLY A 639 -19.02 3.86 -18.95
C GLY A 639 -20.11 4.19 -17.92
N ASN A 640 -21.30 3.56 -17.95
CA ASN A 640 -22.36 3.85 -16.97
C ASN A 640 -22.58 2.69 -15.99
N PHE A 641 -21.92 2.74 -14.83
CA PHE A 641 -22.15 1.83 -13.69
C PHE A 641 -23.08 2.47 -12.66
N GLU A 642 -24.39 2.46 -12.91
CA GLU A 642 -25.38 2.79 -11.89
C GLU A 642 -25.60 1.58 -10.96
N GLY A 643 -25.21 1.71 -9.68
CA GLY A 643 -25.88 0.99 -8.58
C GLY A 643 -25.13 -0.14 -7.86
N LYS A 644 -23.79 -0.13 -7.77
CA LYS A 644 -23.06 -1.05 -6.87
C LYS A 644 -22.21 -0.30 -5.85
N ASP A 645 -22.37 -0.69 -4.60
CA ASP A 645 -21.79 -0.08 -3.40
C ASP A 645 -20.49 -0.83 -3.04
N PHE A 646 -19.35 -0.14 -3.05
CA PHE A 646 -18.01 -0.75 -2.97
C PHE A 646 -17.32 -0.59 -1.59
N GLN A 647 -18.03 -0.13 -0.56
CA GLN A 647 -17.43 0.02 0.77
C GLN A 647 -17.50 -1.27 1.62
N THR A 648 -16.33 -1.72 2.11
CA THR A 648 -16.23 -2.35 3.44
C THR A 648 -16.20 -1.24 4.49
N LYS A 649 -16.62 -1.53 5.72
CA LYS A 649 -16.69 -0.57 6.84
C LYS A 649 -15.36 0.10 7.22
N GLU A 650 -14.25 -0.31 6.63
CA GLU A 650 -12.90 0.13 6.98
C GLU A 650 -12.21 0.91 5.86
N GLY A 651 -12.88 1.15 4.73
CA GLY A 651 -12.29 1.90 3.61
C GLY A 651 -11.16 1.18 2.88
N VAL A 652 -10.89 -0.10 3.20
CA VAL A 652 -9.87 -0.93 2.57
C VAL A 652 -10.51 -1.77 1.46
N PHE A 653 -9.94 -1.70 0.26
CA PHE A 653 -10.30 -2.50 -0.90
C PHE A 653 -9.34 -3.70 -1.04
N ASP A 654 -9.87 -4.93 -1.10
CA ASP A 654 -9.10 -6.19 -1.10
C ASP A 654 -9.08 -6.84 -2.50
N LEU A 655 -7.91 -6.77 -3.17
CA LEU A 655 -7.68 -7.26 -4.53
C LEU A 655 -7.85 -8.80 -4.66
N THR A 656 -7.65 -9.56 -3.59
CA THR A 656 -7.66 -11.04 -3.64
C THR A 656 -9.04 -11.65 -3.80
N ARG A 657 -10.12 -10.88 -3.57
CA ARG A 657 -11.51 -11.32 -3.76
C ARG A 657 -12.07 -11.04 -5.16
N LEU A 658 -11.40 -10.19 -5.94
CA LEU A 658 -11.80 -9.79 -7.29
C LEU A 658 -11.16 -10.68 -8.37
N VAL A 659 -9.93 -11.14 -8.12
CA VAL A 659 -9.26 -12.15 -8.94
C VAL A 659 -9.62 -13.53 -8.39
N ASP A 660 -10.75 -14.09 -8.86
CA ASP A 660 -10.98 -15.51 -8.65
C ASP A 660 -10.06 -16.28 -9.61
N TYR A 661 -8.88 -16.65 -9.11
CA TYR A 661 -7.94 -17.50 -9.84
C TYR A 661 -8.59 -18.81 -10.31
N ASN A 662 -9.70 -19.26 -9.70
CA ASN A 662 -10.41 -20.45 -10.13
C ASN A 662 -11.36 -20.19 -11.32
N GLU A 663 -11.86 -18.96 -11.51
CA GLU A 663 -12.78 -18.63 -12.64
C GLU A 663 -12.02 -18.31 -13.94
N ARG A 664 -10.72 -17.98 -13.83
CA ARG A 664 -9.78 -17.91 -14.98
C ARG A 664 -9.72 -19.22 -15.78
N LEU A 665 -10.04 -20.34 -15.15
CA LEU A 665 -9.90 -21.69 -15.69
C LEU A 665 -11.12 -22.17 -16.54
N ASP A 666 -12.24 -21.41 -16.57
CA ASP A 666 -13.54 -21.97 -16.98
C ASP A 666 -14.35 -21.07 -17.96
N THR A 667 -13.76 -20.63 -19.07
CA THR A 667 -14.51 -19.93 -20.14
C THR A 667 -15.14 -20.88 -21.18
N THR A 668 -16.22 -20.41 -21.81
CA THR A 668 -17.13 -21.19 -22.68
C THR A 668 -16.52 -21.78 -23.96
N TRP A 669 -15.27 -21.45 -24.29
CA TRP A 669 -14.56 -21.90 -25.50
C TRP A 669 -13.38 -22.85 -25.22
N GLY A 670 -13.07 -23.14 -23.95
CA GLY A 670 -11.84 -23.85 -23.53
C GLY A 670 -10.60 -22.93 -23.51
N SER A 671 -9.43 -23.47 -23.16
CA SER A 671 -8.15 -22.72 -23.13
C SER A 671 -7.86 -22.02 -24.47
N TYR A 672 -7.15 -20.87 -24.45
CA TYR A 672 -6.75 -20.13 -25.65
C TYR A 672 -6.13 -21.02 -26.73
N PHE A 673 -5.38 -22.04 -26.30
CA PHE A 673 -4.81 -23.06 -27.17
C PHE A 673 -5.85 -23.76 -28.06
N LYS A 674 -7.06 -24.05 -27.55
CA LYS A 674 -8.16 -24.66 -28.32
C LYS A 674 -8.82 -23.69 -29.30
N LEU A 675 -9.02 -22.43 -28.90
CA LEU A 675 -9.55 -21.38 -29.79
C LEU A 675 -8.56 -21.07 -30.92
N ARG A 676 -7.27 -21.08 -30.60
CA ARG A 676 -6.18 -20.91 -31.54
C ARG A 676 -6.04 -22.11 -32.48
N GLN A 677 -6.05 -23.34 -31.98
CA GLN A 677 -6.05 -24.56 -32.82
C GLN A 677 -7.23 -24.55 -33.81
N LEU A 678 -8.40 -24.08 -33.37
CA LEU A 678 -9.57 -23.90 -34.24
C LEU A 678 -9.30 -22.91 -35.39
N TRP A 679 -8.50 -21.86 -35.16
CA TRP A 679 -8.17 -20.85 -36.17
C TRP A 679 -6.98 -21.22 -37.05
N ALA A 680 -5.97 -21.87 -36.47
CA ALA A 680 -4.72 -22.21 -37.14
C ALA A 680 -4.81 -23.51 -37.95
N ASP A 681 -5.67 -24.46 -37.55
CA ASP A 681 -5.91 -25.71 -38.26
C ASP A 681 -7.41 -25.95 -38.53
N PRO A 682 -7.99 -25.21 -39.50
CA PRO A 682 -9.37 -25.44 -39.94
C PRO A 682 -9.55 -26.80 -40.64
N ALA A 683 -8.46 -27.47 -41.05
CA ALA A 683 -8.52 -28.73 -41.79
C ALA A 683 -8.76 -29.94 -40.88
N ASN A 684 -8.16 -29.98 -39.68
CA ASN A 684 -8.38 -31.06 -38.70
C ASN A 684 -9.55 -30.81 -37.76
N SER A 685 -9.94 -29.55 -37.50
CA SER A 685 -11.06 -29.22 -36.60
C SER A 685 -12.44 -29.48 -37.22
N PHE A 686 -12.57 -29.41 -38.55
CA PHE A 686 -13.78 -29.78 -39.28
C PHE A 686 -13.44 -30.42 -40.64
N ASP A 687 -13.36 -31.74 -40.64
CA ASP A 687 -13.09 -32.61 -41.78
C ASP A 687 -14.09 -32.31 -42.95
N GLY A 688 -13.75 -31.36 -43.84
CA GLY A 688 -14.38 -31.24 -45.17
C GLY A 688 -14.92 -29.89 -45.67
N MET A 689 -14.70 -28.72 -45.05
CA MET A 689 -15.15 -27.45 -45.66
C MET A 689 -14.07 -26.72 -46.47
N LYS A 690 -13.93 -27.10 -47.75
CA LYS A 690 -13.25 -26.27 -48.74
C LYS A 690 -14.13 -25.07 -49.12
N GLY A 691 -13.77 -23.87 -48.67
CA GLY A 691 -14.31 -22.61 -49.21
C GLY A 691 -15.24 -21.79 -48.32
N THR A 692 -15.23 -21.98 -47.01
CA THR A 692 -15.87 -21.05 -46.05
C THR A 692 -14.80 -20.23 -45.35
N SER A 693 -14.80 -18.91 -45.59
CA SER A 693 -14.12 -17.96 -44.71
C SER A 693 -14.80 -18.01 -43.35
N LEU A 694 -14.07 -18.38 -42.30
CA LEU A 694 -14.56 -18.29 -40.93
C LEU A 694 -14.54 -16.80 -40.53
N TYR A 695 -15.68 -16.12 -40.67
CA TYR A 695 -15.85 -14.78 -40.10
C TYR A 695 -16.23 -14.94 -38.64
N THR A 696 -15.24 -14.96 -37.75
CA THR A 696 -15.50 -14.81 -36.32
C THR A 696 -15.77 -13.33 -36.05
N ILE A 697 -17.04 -12.95 -35.98
CA ILE A 697 -17.43 -11.72 -35.30
C ILE A 697 -17.15 -12.01 -33.82
N PHE A 698 -16.19 -11.32 -33.21
CA PHE A 698 -16.03 -11.34 -31.75
C PHE A 698 -17.16 -10.50 -31.14
N PRO A 699 -18.24 -11.09 -30.60
CA PRO A 699 -19.15 -10.32 -29.78
C PRO A 699 -18.45 -10.16 -28.42
N LEU A 700 -18.45 -8.96 -27.83
CA LEU A 700 -17.92 -8.66 -26.48
C LEU A 700 -16.42 -8.29 -26.36
N LEU A 701 -15.77 -7.76 -27.40
CA LEU A 701 -14.58 -6.92 -27.16
C LEU A 701 -15.03 -5.56 -26.61
N SER A 702 -15.44 -5.56 -25.36
CA SER A 702 -15.68 -4.37 -24.54
C SER A 702 -14.64 -4.36 -23.43
N LEU A 703 -13.60 -3.53 -23.58
CA LEU A 703 -12.60 -3.30 -22.55
C LEU A 703 -13.29 -2.72 -21.31
N ASN A 704 -13.31 -3.48 -20.22
CA ASN A 704 -13.79 -3.01 -18.92
C ASN A 704 -12.57 -2.62 -18.08
N PHE A 705 -12.25 -1.32 -18.05
CA PHE A 705 -11.23 -0.75 -17.18
C PHE A 705 -11.89 -0.07 -15.99
N SER A 706 -12.26 -0.85 -15.00
CA SER A 706 -12.50 -0.35 -13.65
C SER A 706 -12.18 -1.49 -12.69
N ASP A 707 -10.96 -1.48 -12.16
CA ASP A 707 -10.57 -1.93 -10.81
C ASP A 707 -9.04 -2.07 -10.76
N PHE A 708 -8.32 -0.96 -10.91
CA PHE A 708 -6.89 -0.88 -10.63
C PHE A 708 -6.60 0.47 -10.00
N ILE A 709 -6.32 0.49 -8.70
CA ILE A 709 -5.39 1.34 -7.94
C ILE A 709 -5.66 1.09 -6.45
N ASP A 710 -4.69 0.49 -5.75
CA ASP A 710 -4.33 0.97 -4.42
C ASP A 710 -2.80 1.09 -4.34
N PHE A 711 -2.35 2.21 -3.79
CA PHE A 711 -0.98 2.66 -3.68
C PHE A 711 -0.86 3.23 -2.27
N ASP A 712 -0.57 2.38 -1.28
CA ASP A 712 0.02 2.81 -0.01
C ASP A 712 0.73 1.65 0.69
N ALA A 713 2.02 1.51 0.37
CA ALA A 713 3.00 0.88 1.24
C ALA A 713 4.29 1.72 1.21
N LEU A 714 4.23 2.93 1.77
CA LEU A 714 5.41 3.64 2.26
C LEU A 714 5.40 3.58 3.79
N PRO A 715 6.39 2.93 4.44
CA PRO A 715 6.50 2.95 5.89
C PRO A 715 6.92 4.35 6.33
N SER A 716 6.12 4.95 7.20
CA SER A 716 6.53 6.09 8.02
C SER A 716 7.55 5.61 9.05
N SER A 717 8.84 5.83 8.80
CA SER A 717 9.86 5.84 9.87
C SER A 717 10.92 6.91 9.59
N THR A 718 10.64 8.12 10.07
CA THR A 718 11.65 8.99 10.73
C THR A 718 12.02 8.30 12.05
N GLU A 719 13.26 8.11 12.51
CA GLU A 719 14.51 8.85 12.33
C GLU A 719 15.72 7.99 12.78
N GLU A 720 16.84 8.19 12.07
CA GLU A 720 18.24 8.27 12.51
C GLU A 720 18.89 7.25 13.49
N ASN A 721 19.97 6.65 12.94
CA ASN A 721 21.22 6.14 13.54
C ASN A 721 21.30 4.67 14.00
N SER A 722 21.84 3.80 13.14
CA SER A 722 23.17 3.19 13.35
C SER A 722 23.55 2.23 12.20
N ASN A 723 24.87 2.07 12.02
CA ASN A 723 25.54 1.43 10.89
C ASN A 723 25.50 -0.11 10.95
N ASP A 724 24.53 -0.76 10.33
CA ASP A 724 24.68 -2.15 9.87
C ASP A 724 23.79 -2.41 8.63
N GLU A 725 24.43 -2.73 7.52
CA GLU A 725 23.81 -3.03 6.22
C GLU A 725 23.34 -4.50 6.22
N GLU A 726 22.07 -4.75 6.54
CA GLU A 726 21.39 -6.02 6.24
C GLU A 726 20.23 -5.79 5.26
N TYR A 727 20.35 -6.44 4.10
CA TYR A 727 19.51 -6.36 2.92
C TYR A 727 18.10 -6.92 3.16
N PHE A 728 17.03 -6.14 2.95
CA PHE A 728 15.71 -6.68 2.55
C PHE A 728 14.90 -5.65 1.73
N PHE A 729 14.57 -6.05 0.50
CA PHE A 729 13.68 -5.50 -0.55
C PHE A 729 13.64 -3.99 -0.83
N ASN A 730 14.59 -3.54 -1.66
CA ASN A 730 14.46 -2.33 -2.46
C ASN A 730 13.89 -2.72 -3.84
N THR A 731 12.66 -2.30 -4.17
CA THR A 731 12.01 -2.60 -5.46
C THR A 731 12.65 -1.87 -6.65
N ALA A 732 13.54 -0.90 -6.42
CA ALA A 732 14.41 -0.35 -7.46
C ALA A 732 15.55 -1.32 -7.85
N ASP A 733 15.80 -2.38 -7.07
CA ASP A 733 16.72 -3.49 -7.38
C ASP A 733 15.99 -4.74 -7.89
N ALA A 734 14.69 -4.66 -8.22
CA ALA A 734 13.94 -5.81 -8.75
C ALA A 734 14.26 -6.11 -10.22
N ILE A 735 14.79 -5.14 -10.97
CA ILE A 735 15.47 -5.38 -12.25
C ILE A 735 16.60 -4.36 -12.37
N PRO A 736 17.75 -4.56 -11.73
CA PRO A 736 18.91 -3.76 -12.06
C PRO A 736 19.32 -4.15 -13.49
N ASP A 737 19.92 -3.22 -14.23
CA ASP A 737 20.64 -3.52 -15.47
C ASP A 737 21.74 -4.61 -15.27
N THR A 738 21.95 -5.08 -14.03
CA THR A 738 22.83 -6.16 -13.58
C THR A 738 22.11 -7.46 -13.18
N SER A 739 20.83 -7.66 -13.48
CA SER A 739 20.21 -8.98 -13.29
C SER A 739 20.93 -10.00 -14.18
N PHE A 740 21.09 -11.24 -13.72
CA PHE A 740 21.71 -12.32 -14.49
C PHE A 740 21.20 -12.37 -15.94
N LEU A 741 19.90 -12.15 -16.16
CA LEU A 741 19.29 -12.14 -17.48
C LEU A 741 19.63 -10.87 -18.29
N GLY A 742 19.76 -9.71 -17.64
CA GLY A 742 20.13 -8.44 -18.29
C GLY A 742 21.57 -8.39 -18.80
N ASP A 743 22.54 -8.80 -17.96
CA ASP A 743 23.97 -8.79 -18.32
C ASP A 743 24.35 -9.93 -19.28
N THR A 744 23.66 -11.07 -19.18
CA THR A 744 24.03 -12.27 -19.93
C THR A 744 23.50 -12.25 -21.36
N ILE A 745 22.39 -11.59 -21.73
CA ILE A 745 21.66 -12.01 -22.96
C ILE A 745 21.70 -11.04 -24.17
N GLY A 746 22.53 -9.99 -24.17
CA GLY A 746 22.84 -9.22 -25.40
C GLY A 746 21.61 -8.75 -26.22
N ASN A 747 21.68 -8.80 -27.56
CA ASN A 747 20.68 -8.23 -28.51
C ASN A 747 19.25 -8.81 -28.46
N TYR A 748 18.96 -9.79 -27.59
CA TYR A 748 17.61 -10.32 -27.39
C TYR A 748 17.00 -9.67 -26.14
N ALA A 749 15.93 -8.89 -26.34
CA ALA A 749 15.15 -8.36 -25.23
C ALA A 749 14.26 -9.49 -24.69
N PHE A 750 14.64 -10.06 -23.56
CA PHE A 750 13.79 -10.97 -22.80
C PHE A 750 13.14 -10.19 -21.66
N GLU A 751 11.85 -10.44 -21.46
CA GLU A 751 11.12 -9.98 -20.28
C GLU A 751 11.07 -11.14 -19.28
N SER A 752 11.53 -10.90 -18.05
CA SER A 752 11.55 -11.89 -16.99
C SER A 752 10.56 -11.48 -15.92
N ASP A 753 9.64 -12.37 -15.58
CA ASP A 753 8.70 -12.18 -14.48
C ASP A 753 8.94 -13.23 -13.39
N THR A 754 8.65 -12.87 -12.14
CA THR A 754 8.75 -13.78 -11.00
C THR A 754 7.34 -14.20 -10.59
N LEU A 755 7.05 -15.48 -10.75
CA LEU A 755 5.78 -16.04 -10.30
C LEU A 755 5.75 -16.10 -8.76
N SER A 756 4.99 -15.21 -8.14
CA SER A 756 4.81 -15.14 -6.68
C SER A 756 3.71 -16.07 -6.15
N THR A 757 3.06 -16.83 -7.02
CA THR A 757 2.02 -17.79 -6.64
C THR A 757 2.64 -19.06 -6.06
N SER A 758 2.01 -19.61 -5.02
CA SER A 758 2.42 -20.91 -4.45
C SER A 758 2.03 -22.12 -5.29
N THR A 759 1.41 -21.89 -6.46
CA THR A 759 1.01 -22.95 -7.40
C THR A 759 1.35 -22.57 -8.84
N ILE A 760 1.86 -23.54 -9.60
CA ILE A 760 2.14 -23.47 -11.04
C ILE A 760 1.06 -24.27 -11.78
N ASN A 761 0.39 -23.67 -12.76
CA ASN A 761 -0.59 -24.38 -13.56
C ASN A 761 -0.46 -24.09 -15.06
N HIS A 762 -1.13 -24.89 -15.88
CA HIS A 762 -1.04 -24.82 -17.34
C HIS A 762 -1.43 -23.44 -17.87
N ASP A 763 -2.48 -22.85 -17.28
CA ASP A 763 -2.99 -21.56 -17.72
C ASP A 763 -2.04 -20.40 -17.41
N LEU A 764 -1.18 -20.53 -16.40
CA LEU A 764 -0.10 -19.60 -16.12
C LEU A 764 1.11 -19.83 -17.03
N LEU A 765 1.45 -21.09 -17.31
CA LEU A 765 2.66 -21.40 -18.09
C LEU A 765 2.56 -20.98 -19.55
N GLN A 766 1.37 -20.95 -20.15
CA GLN A 766 1.16 -20.51 -21.53
C GLN A 766 1.59 -19.04 -21.82
N PHE A 767 1.74 -18.20 -20.79
CA PHE A 767 2.28 -16.83 -20.91
C PHE A 767 3.80 -16.81 -21.15
N PHE A 768 4.51 -17.90 -20.83
CA PHE A 768 5.97 -17.93 -20.82
C PHE A 768 6.52 -18.83 -21.93
N ASP A 769 7.64 -18.41 -22.52
CA ASP A 769 8.44 -19.24 -23.44
C ASP A 769 9.43 -20.16 -22.69
N GLY A 770 9.76 -19.78 -21.45
CA GLY A 770 10.66 -20.53 -20.57
C GLY A 770 10.22 -20.45 -19.11
N LEU A 771 10.36 -21.55 -18.37
CA LEU A 771 10.14 -21.65 -16.93
C LEU A 771 11.47 -21.97 -16.29
N VAL A 772 11.90 -21.16 -15.32
CA VAL A 772 13.08 -21.44 -14.50
C VAL A 772 12.61 -21.90 -13.13
N ILE A 773 12.85 -23.16 -12.80
CA ILE A 773 12.71 -23.70 -11.45
C ILE A 773 14.08 -23.59 -10.81
N ASN A 774 14.23 -22.65 -9.89
CA ASN A 774 15.48 -22.38 -9.19
C ASN A 774 15.34 -22.79 -7.72
N ASP A 775 16.08 -23.82 -7.34
CA ASP A 775 16.22 -24.32 -5.96
C ASP A 775 14.87 -24.48 -5.20
N PRO A 776 13.98 -25.38 -5.67
CA PRO A 776 12.65 -25.51 -5.09
C PRO A 776 12.69 -26.20 -3.72
N GLU A 777 12.47 -25.41 -2.67
CA GLU A 777 12.37 -25.89 -1.28
C GLU A 777 11.04 -26.61 -0.97
N GLN A 778 9.98 -26.24 -1.70
CA GLN A 778 8.66 -26.84 -1.57
C GLN A 778 8.46 -27.92 -2.64
N GLY A 779 7.71 -28.96 -2.29
CA GLY A 779 7.37 -30.00 -3.24
C GLY A 779 6.22 -29.56 -4.15
N PHE A 780 6.30 -29.93 -5.43
CA PHE A 780 5.24 -29.79 -6.42
C PHE A 780 4.09 -30.78 -6.16
N LEU A 781 2.87 -30.32 -6.40
CA LEU A 781 1.69 -31.16 -6.53
C LEU A 781 1.72 -31.91 -7.87
N LEU A 782 1.01 -33.03 -7.93
CA LEU A 782 0.95 -33.84 -9.15
C LEU A 782 0.30 -33.09 -10.30
N GLU A 783 -0.71 -32.26 -10.02
CA GLU A 783 -1.34 -31.39 -11.02
C GLU A 783 -0.35 -30.39 -11.62
N GLU A 784 0.52 -29.78 -10.80
CA GLU A 784 1.54 -28.84 -11.29
C GLU A 784 2.57 -29.56 -12.18
N ILE A 785 2.95 -30.79 -11.81
CA ILE A 785 3.85 -31.63 -12.61
C ILE A 785 3.22 -31.95 -13.95
N ASP A 786 1.95 -32.39 -13.98
CA ASP A 786 1.24 -32.72 -15.22
C ASP A 786 1.06 -31.46 -16.10
N ASP A 787 0.82 -30.29 -15.51
CA ASP A 787 0.68 -29.01 -16.21
C ASP A 787 2.00 -28.52 -16.82
N ILE A 788 3.12 -28.62 -16.08
CA ILE A 788 4.46 -28.35 -16.60
C ILE A 788 4.79 -29.34 -17.73
N ASP A 789 4.42 -30.61 -17.57
CA ASP A 789 4.68 -31.65 -18.56
C ASP A 789 3.98 -31.36 -19.90
N GLU A 790 2.69 -31.04 -19.83
CA GLU A 790 1.88 -30.67 -20.99
C GLU A 790 2.41 -29.38 -21.64
N TRP A 791 2.78 -28.37 -20.85
CA TRP A 791 3.32 -27.11 -21.37
C TRP A 791 4.65 -27.31 -22.11
N VAL A 792 5.58 -28.09 -21.56
CA VAL A 792 6.85 -28.42 -22.24
C VAL A 792 6.57 -29.22 -23.50
N GLU A 793 5.69 -30.24 -23.47
CA GLU A 793 5.34 -31.02 -24.67
C GLU A 793 4.88 -30.13 -25.83
N ASN A 794 4.19 -29.03 -25.51
CA ASN A 794 3.66 -28.04 -26.47
C ASN A 794 4.65 -26.96 -26.91
N GLY A 795 5.90 -26.95 -26.42
CA GLY A 795 6.94 -26.02 -26.89
C GLY A 795 7.60 -25.16 -25.82
N GLY A 796 7.16 -25.27 -24.56
CA GLY A 796 7.79 -24.59 -23.43
C GLY A 796 9.23 -25.05 -23.20
N THR A 797 10.07 -24.17 -22.67
CA THR A 797 11.44 -24.54 -22.26
C THR A 797 11.56 -24.57 -20.74
N LEU A 798 11.81 -25.74 -20.16
CA LEU A 798 12.01 -25.90 -18.73
C LEU A 798 13.50 -25.83 -18.38
N TYR A 799 13.90 -24.89 -17.53
CA TYR A 799 15.21 -24.82 -16.91
C TYR A 799 15.07 -25.20 -15.43
N VAL A 800 15.83 -26.18 -14.99
CA VAL A 800 15.86 -26.63 -13.60
C VAL A 800 17.26 -26.45 -13.06
N TRP A 801 17.39 -25.62 -12.04
CA TRP A 801 18.63 -25.41 -11.30
C TRP A 801 18.38 -25.87 -9.88
N ALA A 802 19.19 -26.82 -9.41
CA ALA A 802 19.06 -27.39 -8.08
C ALA A 802 20.33 -27.15 -7.28
N GLU A 803 20.21 -27.20 -5.96
CA GLU A 803 21.33 -27.29 -5.05
C GLU A 803 21.26 -28.63 -4.28
N ASP A 804 22.07 -28.76 -3.24
CA ASP A 804 22.11 -29.95 -2.43
C ASP A 804 20.77 -30.26 -1.74
N GLN A 805 20.70 -31.45 -1.17
CA GLN A 805 19.49 -31.96 -0.53
C GLN A 805 18.98 -31.15 0.67
N TYR A 806 19.77 -30.17 1.16
CA TYR A 806 19.40 -29.33 2.29
C TYR A 806 18.63 -28.09 1.87
N HIS A 807 18.72 -27.69 0.60
CA HIS A 807 18.09 -26.50 0.02
C HIS A 807 17.14 -26.84 -1.15
N THR A 808 17.21 -28.05 -1.70
CA THR A 808 16.25 -28.51 -2.71
C THR A 808 15.43 -29.70 -2.19
N ASN A 809 14.11 -29.68 -2.40
CA ASN A 809 13.25 -30.85 -2.24
C ASN A 809 13.45 -31.87 -3.38
N LEU A 810 14.59 -32.56 -3.36
CA LEU A 810 15.02 -33.47 -4.42
C LEU A 810 14.03 -34.61 -4.70
N THR A 811 13.22 -35.02 -3.72
CA THR A 811 12.23 -36.09 -3.93
C THR A 811 11.14 -35.63 -4.89
N SER A 812 10.56 -34.46 -4.64
CA SER A 812 9.52 -33.91 -5.51
C SER A 812 10.09 -33.41 -6.84
N LEU A 813 11.28 -32.78 -6.82
CA LEU A 813 11.93 -32.36 -8.06
C LEU A 813 12.25 -33.55 -8.98
N ASN A 814 12.69 -34.69 -8.42
CA ASN A 814 12.92 -35.90 -9.20
C ASN A 814 11.63 -36.52 -9.74
N GLU A 815 10.48 -36.33 -9.09
CA GLU A 815 9.19 -36.77 -9.63
C GLU A 815 8.81 -35.99 -10.90
N LEU A 816 9.11 -34.69 -10.94
CA LEU A 816 9.00 -33.85 -12.14
C LEU A 816 10.01 -34.29 -13.21
N LEU A 817 11.30 -34.38 -12.85
CA LEU A 817 12.38 -34.68 -13.80
C LEU A 817 12.28 -36.07 -14.45
N ASP A 818 11.68 -37.05 -13.75
CA ASP A 818 11.47 -38.40 -14.29
C ASP A 818 10.57 -38.37 -15.54
N ARG A 819 9.62 -37.41 -15.63
CA ARG A 819 8.77 -37.20 -16.82
C ARG A 819 9.56 -36.83 -18.06
N PHE A 820 10.77 -36.30 -17.87
CA PHE A 820 11.67 -35.82 -18.91
C PHE A 820 12.93 -36.68 -19.08
N GLY A 821 13.04 -37.78 -18.34
CA GLY A 821 14.16 -38.72 -18.46
C GLY A 821 15.37 -38.42 -17.57
N PHE A 822 15.24 -37.55 -16.56
CA PHE A 822 16.35 -37.12 -15.69
C PHE A 822 16.09 -37.41 -14.21
N GLN A 823 17.17 -37.59 -13.43
CA GLN A 823 17.16 -37.64 -11.97
C GLN A 823 18.42 -36.97 -11.40
N LEU A 824 18.29 -36.33 -10.24
CA LEU A 824 19.36 -35.73 -9.45
C LEU A 824 19.78 -36.65 -8.30
N ALA A 825 21.09 -36.78 -8.10
CA ALA A 825 21.67 -37.52 -6.99
C ALA A 825 21.46 -36.80 -5.66
N ASN A 826 21.41 -37.58 -4.57
CA ASN A 826 21.40 -37.03 -3.21
C ASN A 826 22.80 -36.67 -2.68
N SER A 827 23.82 -36.75 -3.54
CA SER A 827 25.22 -36.50 -3.23
C SER A 827 25.76 -35.44 -4.17
N SER A 828 26.59 -34.54 -3.64
CA SER A 828 27.36 -33.63 -4.48
C SER A 828 28.26 -34.43 -5.41
N PHE A 829 28.31 -34.01 -6.67
CA PHE A 829 29.21 -34.49 -7.72
C PHE A 829 30.68 -34.38 -7.29
N TYR A 830 30.98 -33.41 -6.42
CA TYR A 830 32.29 -33.21 -5.83
C TYR A 830 32.23 -33.42 -4.31
N SER A 831 32.90 -34.45 -3.78
CA SER A 831 33.04 -34.56 -2.32
C SER A 831 34.06 -33.53 -1.86
N TYR A 832 33.68 -32.68 -0.90
CA TYR A 832 34.55 -31.64 -0.31
C TYR A 832 35.91 -32.19 0.20
N LEU A 833 36.03 -33.52 0.35
CA LEU A 833 37.20 -34.23 0.83
C LEU A 833 38.30 -34.47 -0.23
N ASP A 834 37.98 -34.46 -1.53
CA ASP A 834 38.98 -34.68 -2.60
C ASP A 834 39.85 -33.43 -2.89
N ASN A 835 39.51 -32.28 -2.30
CA ASN A 835 40.29 -31.02 -2.38
C ASN A 835 41.68 -31.06 -1.72
N GLN A 836 42.09 -32.19 -1.13
CA GLN A 836 43.39 -32.28 -0.44
C GLN A 836 44.56 -32.67 -1.35
N GLU A 837 44.31 -33.17 -2.57
CA GLU A 837 45.39 -33.63 -3.46
C GLU A 837 45.35 -33.02 -4.87
N GLY A 838 45.29 -31.68 -4.97
CA GLY A 838 46.02 -30.97 -6.04
C GLY A 838 45.24 -30.36 -7.21
N GLU A 839 43.92 -30.26 -7.17
CA GLU A 839 43.14 -29.52 -8.18
C GLU A 839 42.32 -28.40 -7.50
N ALA A 840 42.62 -27.15 -7.91
CA ALA A 840 42.01 -25.85 -7.60
C ALA A 840 41.80 -25.47 -6.10
N SER A 841 42.58 -24.49 -5.62
CA SER A 841 42.49 -23.95 -4.25
C SER A 841 41.39 -22.90 -4.06
N ASP A 842 40.52 -22.69 -5.04
CA ASP A 842 39.52 -21.64 -5.09
C ASP A 842 38.12 -22.10 -4.65
N GLY A 843 37.93 -23.42 -4.46
CA GLY A 843 36.69 -23.98 -3.94
C GLY A 843 35.61 -24.24 -4.99
N TYR A 844 35.96 -24.25 -6.29
CA TYR A 844 35.01 -24.52 -7.38
C TYR A 844 35.29 -25.85 -8.09
N CYS A 845 34.24 -26.49 -8.58
CA CYS A 845 34.31 -27.62 -9.50
C CYS A 845 34.38 -27.11 -10.95
N HIS A 846 35.59 -27.12 -11.52
CA HIS A 846 35.81 -26.76 -12.92
C HIS A 846 35.47 -27.93 -13.85
N VAL A 847 34.47 -27.76 -14.70
CA VAL A 847 33.99 -28.77 -15.64
C VAL A 847 34.45 -28.44 -17.05
N ASP A 848 35.24 -29.33 -17.64
CA ASP A 848 35.69 -29.23 -19.04
C ASP A 848 34.57 -29.66 -19.99
N LEU A 849 33.97 -28.69 -20.69
CA LEU A 849 32.90 -28.96 -21.65
C LEU A 849 33.42 -29.44 -23.02
N SER A 850 34.74 -29.46 -23.21
CA SER A 850 35.40 -29.99 -24.41
C SER A 850 35.59 -31.51 -24.41
N PHE A 851 35.35 -32.19 -23.27
CA PHE A 851 35.50 -33.63 -23.14
C PHE A 851 34.47 -34.43 -23.97
N GLN A 852 34.85 -35.64 -24.41
CA GLN A 852 34.17 -36.41 -25.48
C GLN A 852 32.68 -36.67 -25.21
N GLY A 853 31.81 -35.99 -25.99
CA GLY A 853 30.36 -36.19 -26.01
C GLY A 853 29.59 -34.89 -26.32
N SER A 854 30.07 -33.79 -25.75
CA SER A 854 29.40 -32.48 -25.72
C SER A 854 29.52 -31.68 -27.03
N ILE A 855 30.64 -31.83 -27.78
CA ILE A 855 31.01 -30.96 -28.92
C ILE A 855 29.97 -30.95 -30.06
N ASN A 856 29.14 -31.99 -30.19
CA ASN A 856 28.14 -32.06 -31.26
C ASN A 856 26.78 -31.45 -30.90
N HIS A 857 26.54 -31.06 -29.64
CA HIS A 857 25.25 -30.51 -29.24
C HIS A 857 25.09 -29.05 -29.76
N PRO A 858 23.89 -28.63 -30.23
CA PRO A 858 23.68 -27.29 -30.77
C PRO A 858 24.03 -26.13 -29.84
N ILE A 859 24.01 -26.33 -28.52
CA ILE A 859 24.47 -25.35 -27.51
C ILE A 859 25.93 -24.90 -27.80
N PHE A 860 26.79 -25.80 -28.30
CA PHE A 860 28.22 -25.52 -28.50
C PHE A 860 28.59 -25.20 -29.96
N ASN A 861 27.64 -25.25 -30.89
CA ASN A 861 27.88 -25.12 -32.33
C ASN A 861 27.63 -23.71 -32.89
N GLN A 862 27.31 -22.71 -32.06
CA GLN A 862 26.80 -21.40 -32.51
C GLN A 862 27.87 -20.35 -32.91
N GLY A 863 29.12 -20.74 -33.14
CA GLY A 863 30.16 -19.85 -33.68
C GLY A 863 30.79 -18.87 -32.67
N THR A 864 30.33 -18.85 -31.43
CA THR A 864 31.02 -18.29 -30.26
C THR A 864 32.10 -19.26 -29.77
N LYS A 865 33.15 -18.77 -29.08
CA LYS A 865 34.18 -19.64 -28.51
C LYS A 865 33.48 -20.70 -27.65
N ILE A 866 33.71 -21.98 -27.94
CA ILE A 866 33.23 -23.07 -27.09
C ILE A 866 33.80 -22.78 -25.69
N PRO A 867 32.95 -22.63 -24.65
CA PRO A 867 33.45 -22.48 -23.29
C PRO A 867 34.31 -23.71 -22.97
N GLU A 868 35.61 -23.51 -22.79
CA GLU A 868 36.54 -24.63 -22.52
C GLU A 868 36.27 -25.19 -21.12
N PHE A 869 36.04 -24.30 -20.15
CA PHE A 869 35.71 -24.64 -18.77
C PHE A 869 34.55 -23.78 -18.26
N ILE A 870 33.71 -24.35 -17.40
CA ILE A 870 32.76 -23.65 -16.52
C ILE A 870 33.08 -23.98 -15.07
N ALA A 871 32.76 -23.08 -14.15
CA ALA A 871 32.95 -23.27 -12.72
C ALA A 871 31.61 -23.46 -12.01
N LEU A 872 31.54 -24.47 -11.16
CA LEU A 872 30.36 -24.84 -10.35
C LEU A 872 30.72 -24.79 -8.87
N LYS A 873 29.84 -24.33 -7.97
CA LYS A 873 30.17 -24.11 -6.56
C LYS A 873 29.92 -25.34 -5.69
N ASP A 874 28.85 -26.10 -5.90
CA ASP A 874 28.60 -27.39 -5.22
C ASP A 874 27.63 -28.28 -6.03
N PRO A 875 28.00 -28.71 -7.26
CA PRO A 875 27.05 -29.34 -8.16
C PRO A 875 26.56 -30.69 -7.66
N LEU A 876 25.25 -30.96 -7.78
CA LEU A 876 24.65 -32.28 -7.78
C LEU A 876 24.94 -33.04 -9.08
N GLU A 877 24.93 -34.36 -8.98
CA GLU A 877 25.03 -35.23 -10.14
C GLU A 877 23.66 -35.43 -10.83
N VAL A 878 23.65 -35.44 -12.16
CA VAL A 878 22.49 -35.67 -13.04
C VAL A 878 22.63 -37.03 -13.75
N PHE A 879 21.58 -37.84 -13.66
CA PHE A 879 21.46 -39.15 -14.31
C PHE A 879 20.34 -39.18 -15.36
N LEU A 880 20.44 -40.14 -16.29
CA LEU A 880 19.34 -40.50 -17.19
C LEU A 880 18.54 -41.65 -16.58
N THR A 881 17.22 -41.51 -16.55
CA THR A 881 16.31 -42.58 -16.10
C THR A 881 16.10 -43.62 -17.20
N ASP A 882 16.17 -43.20 -18.47
CA ASP A 882 16.25 -44.06 -19.64
C ASP A 882 17.46 -43.68 -20.52
N PRO A 883 18.63 -44.34 -20.34
CA PRO A 883 19.82 -44.11 -21.17
C PRO A 883 19.64 -44.45 -22.65
N SER A 884 18.52 -45.08 -23.05
CA SER A 884 18.22 -45.42 -24.43
C SER A 884 17.48 -44.31 -25.18
N ASN A 885 16.98 -43.27 -24.48
CA ASN A 885 16.32 -42.14 -25.10
C ASN A 885 17.34 -41.25 -25.84
N PRO A 886 17.30 -41.18 -27.18
CA PRO A 886 18.24 -40.35 -27.94
C PRO A 886 17.98 -38.85 -27.80
N GLU A 887 16.83 -38.45 -27.23
CA GLU A 887 16.45 -37.05 -27.07
C GLU A 887 17.06 -36.41 -25.82
N THR A 888 17.61 -37.20 -24.89
CA THR A 888 18.25 -36.76 -23.65
C THR A 888 19.77 -36.97 -23.68
N ILE A 889 20.53 -35.95 -23.30
CA ILE A 889 22.00 -35.94 -23.34
C ILE A 889 22.53 -35.40 -22.01
N LEU A 890 23.53 -36.07 -21.44
CA LEU A 890 24.27 -35.58 -20.28
C LEU A 890 25.47 -34.74 -20.73
N LEU A 891 25.69 -33.61 -20.06
CA LEU A 891 26.80 -32.68 -20.28
C LEU A 891 27.66 -32.58 -19.02
N GLY A 892 28.92 -32.15 -19.16
CA GLY A 892 29.81 -31.99 -18.03
C GLY A 892 30.24 -33.31 -17.38
N GLN A 893 30.55 -34.31 -18.20
CA GLN A 893 30.83 -35.66 -17.73
C GLN A 893 32.24 -35.82 -17.12
N LYS A 894 32.33 -36.50 -15.97
CA LYS A 894 33.59 -36.96 -15.37
C LYS A 894 33.53 -38.47 -15.11
N SER A 895 34.62 -39.16 -15.42
CA SER A 895 34.75 -40.60 -15.11
C SER A 895 35.18 -40.75 -13.66
N HIS A 896 34.38 -41.43 -12.84
CA HIS A 896 34.74 -41.92 -11.51
C HIS A 896 34.95 -43.44 -11.54
N ASP A 897 35.46 -44.00 -10.44
CA ASP A 897 35.72 -45.44 -10.33
C ASP A 897 34.46 -46.31 -10.43
N ASP A 898 33.28 -45.73 -10.18
CA ASP A 898 31.96 -46.37 -10.19
C ASP A 898 31.09 -46.02 -11.42
N GLY A 899 31.50 -45.08 -12.28
CA GLY A 899 30.72 -44.73 -13.46
C GLY A 899 31.14 -43.47 -14.19
N VAL A 900 30.31 -43.05 -15.14
CA VAL A 900 30.39 -41.71 -15.75
C VAL A 900 29.31 -40.88 -15.09
N HIS A 901 29.73 -39.81 -14.43
CA HIS A 901 28.89 -38.90 -13.66
C HIS A 901 28.77 -37.61 -14.48
N ALA A 902 27.64 -36.91 -14.41
CA ALA A 902 27.43 -35.65 -15.12
C ALA A 902 26.85 -34.59 -14.18
N THR A 903 27.11 -33.31 -14.44
CA THR A 903 26.54 -32.20 -13.65
C THR A 903 25.32 -31.56 -14.32
N MET A 904 25.06 -31.91 -15.58
CA MET A 904 24.03 -31.28 -16.40
C MET A 904 23.34 -32.28 -17.32
N GLY A 905 22.06 -32.06 -17.59
CA GLY A 905 21.24 -32.80 -18.55
C GLY A 905 20.51 -31.84 -19.49
N VAL A 906 20.44 -32.17 -20.77
CA VAL A 906 19.63 -31.44 -21.76
C VAL A 906 18.78 -32.42 -22.54
N GLY A 907 17.52 -32.08 -22.80
CA GLY A 907 16.59 -32.98 -23.46
C GLY A 907 15.52 -32.28 -24.29
N HIS A 908 14.76 -33.08 -25.03
CA HIS A 908 13.53 -32.64 -25.68
C HIS A 908 12.35 -33.46 -25.16
N LYS A 909 11.17 -32.83 -25.15
CA LYS A 909 9.89 -33.52 -24.98
C LYS A 909 8.87 -32.81 -25.85
N GLY A 910 8.30 -33.54 -26.81
CA GLY A 910 7.45 -32.94 -27.84
C GLY A 910 8.19 -31.84 -28.60
N LYS A 911 7.66 -30.61 -28.58
CA LYS A 911 8.27 -29.43 -29.21
C LYS A 911 9.15 -28.62 -28.24
N GLY A 912 9.05 -28.90 -26.94
CA GLY A 912 9.78 -28.18 -25.91
C GLY A 912 11.14 -28.78 -25.61
N LYS A 913 11.83 -28.11 -24.71
CA LYS A 913 13.19 -28.43 -24.31
C LYS A 913 13.28 -28.42 -22.79
N ILE A 914 14.20 -29.23 -22.27
CA ILE A 914 14.52 -29.23 -20.86
C ILE A 914 16.03 -29.09 -20.67
N VAL A 915 16.39 -28.33 -19.65
CA VAL A 915 17.74 -28.18 -19.12
C VAL A 915 17.70 -28.47 -17.63
N VAL A 916 18.58 -29.34 -17.16
CA VAL A 916 18.78 -29.64 -15.73
C VAL A 916 20.23 -29.38 -15.39
N ILE A 917 20.47 -28.56 -14.36
CA ILE A 917 21.80 -28.24 -13.86
C ILE A 917 21.78 -28.47 -12.35
N GLY A 918 22.69 -29.30 -11.85
CA GLY A 918 22.79 -29.60 -10.43
C GLY A 918 23.38 -28.48 -9.58
N ASP A 919 23.49 -27.25 -10.10
CA ASP A 919 24.11 -26.13 -9.40
C ASP A 919 23.41 -24.82 -9.73
N HIS A 920 22.72 -24.25 -8.74
CA HIS A 920 22.06 -22.95 -8.87
C HIS A 920 23.06 -21.79 -8.88
N ASP A 921 24.20 -21.94 -8.19
CA ASP A 921 25.18 -20.87 -8.00
C ASP A 921 25.84 -20.47 -9.33
N LEU A 922 25.86 -21.36 -10.32
CA LEU A 922 26.39 -21.11 -11.68
C LEU A 922 25.90 -19.77 -12.27
N PHE A 923 24.69 -19.35 -11.94
CA PHE A 923 24.03 -18.17 -12.50
C PHE A 923 24.03 -16.95 -11.56
N ASN A 924 24.64 -17.05 -10.37
CA ASN A 924 24.76 -15.91 -9.48
C ASN A 924 25.74 -14.86 -10.07
N GLY A 925 25.55 -13.57 -9.75
CA GLY A 925 26.31 -12.47 -10.36
C GLY A 925 27.84 -12.59 -10.22
N PHE A 926 28.31 -13.25 -9.16
CA PHE A 926 29.72 -13.52 -8.94
C PHE A 926 30.24 -14.65 -9.86
N MET A 927 29.54 -15.78 -9.92
CA MET A 927 29.92 -16.97 -10.66
C MET A 927 29.84 -16.79 -12.17
N LEU A 928 28.99 -15.90 -12.68
CA LEU A 928 28.97 -15.56 -14.10
C LEU A 928 30.31 -15.05 -14.61
N ASN A 929 31.07 -14.37 -13.74
CA ASN A 929 32.38 -13.81 -14.03
C ASN A 929 33.53 -14.81 -13.85
N VAL A 930 33.22 -16.05 -13.42
CA VAL A 930 34.20 -17.13 -13.25
C VAL A 930 34.21 -18.01 -14.51
N ASP A 931 35.40 -18.35 -14.98
CA ASP A 931 35.64 -19.09 -16.23
C ASP A 931 34.83 -18.57 -17.43
N ASN A 932 34.02 -19.43 -18.07
CA ASN A 932 33.18 -19.06 -19.21
C ASN A 932 31.68 -19.18 -18.89
N ASN A 933 31.29 -19.03 -17.61
CA ASN A 933 29.91 -19.20 -17.16
C ASN A 933 28.94 -18.27 -17.90
N THR A 934 29.30 -16.99 -18.10
CA THR A 934 28.49 -16.04 -18.92
C THR A 934 28.24 -16.56 -20.35
N ALA A 935 29.29 -17.01 -21.04
CA ALA A 935 29.17 -17.47 -22.43
C ALA A 935 28.39 -18.80 -22.53
N PHE A 936 28.52 -19.66 -21.53
CA PHE A 936 27.73 -20.89 -21.43
C PHE A 936 26.25 -20.58 -21.21
N ALA A 937 25.92 -19.72 -20.25
CA ALA A 937 24.56 -19.28 -19.97
C ALA A 937 23.90 -18.63 -21.19
N GLN A 938 24.62 -17.78 -21.93
CA GLN A 938 24.18 -17.24 -23.23
C GLN A 938 23.76 -18.32 -24.22
N ASN A 939 24.66 -19.26 -24.48
CA ASN A 939 24.44 -20.33 -25.45
C ASN A 939 23.28 -21.26 -25.03
N LEU A 940 23.15 -21.49 -23.71
CA LEU A 940 22.10 -22.32 -23.13
C LEU A 940 20.71 -21.69 -23.32
N LEU A 941 20.57 -20.42 -22.93
CA LEU A 941 19.31 -19.66 -23.07
C LEU A 941 18.94 -19.49 -24.55
N GLN A 942 19.92 -19.17 -25.39
CA GLN A 942 19.70 -19.05 -26.83
C GLN A 942 19.25 -20.38 -27.45
N TRP A 943 19.82 -21.51 -27.01
CA TRP A 943 19.40 -22.83 -27.48
C TRP A 943 17.98 -23.17 -27.04
N GLY A 944 17.66 -22.95 -25.76
CA GLY A 944 16.32 -23.19 -25.21
C GLY A 944 15.27 -22.42 -25.99
N LEU A 945 15.53 -21.15 -26.27
CA LEU A 945 14.59 -20.23 -26.91
C LEU A 945 14.71 -20.18 -28.45
N ASN A 946 15.43 -21.13 -29.07
CA ASN A 946 15.72 -21.14 -30.53
C ASN A 946 14.55 -21.51 -31.46
N ASN A 947 13.30 -21.44 -31.01
CA ASN A 947 12.15 -21.64 -31.89
C ASN A 947 11.83 -20.34 -32.64
N VAL A 948 12.74 -19.97 -33.55
CA VAL A 948 12.69 -18.74 -34.33
C VAL A 948 12.20 -19.02 -35.76
N TYR A 949 11.31 -18.16 -36.26
CA TYR A 949 10.99 -18.04 -37.67
C TYR A 949 11.48 -16.69 -38.21
N GLN A 950 11.69 -16.60 -39.51
CA GLN A 950 12.04 -15.36 -40.20
C GLN A 950 10.93 -15.05 -41.19
N SER A 951 10.28 -13.91 -41.05
CA SER A 951 9.25 -13.43 -41.96
C SER A 951 9.79 -12.32 -42.85
N ASN A 952 9.37 -12.28 -44.12
CA ASN A 952 9.59 -11.14 -45.02
C ASN A 952 8.25 -10.54 -45.40
N VAL A 953 8.07 -9.27 -45.10
CA VAL A 953 6.85 -8.52 -45.38
C VAL A 953 7.08 -7.61 -46.58
N SER A 954 6.24 -7.72 -47.59
CA SER A 954 6.27 -6.90 -48.80
C SER A 954 4.91 -6.24 -49.03
N ILE A 955 4.92 -4.97 -49.45
CA ILE A 955 3.73 -4.22 -49.83
C ILE A 955 3.80 -3.87 -51.32
N SER A 956 2.67 -3.93 -52.03
CA SER A 956 2.62 -3.64 -53.46
C SER A 956 3.01 -2.20 -53.79
N SER A 957 2.62 -1.25 -52.94
CA SER A 957 3.03 0.16 -53.01
C SER A 957 2.84 0.83 -51.64
N PRO A 958 3.80 1.63 -51.16
CA PRO A 958 3.60 2.47 -49.97
C PRO A 958 2.69 3.66 -50.25
N ASP A 959 2.45 4.00 -51.52
CA ASP A 959 1.58 5.09 -51.96
C ASP A 959 0.37 4.49 -52.68
N ILE A 960 -0.84 4.70 -52.16
CA ILE A 960 -2.08 4.15 -52.72
C ILE A 960 -2.96 5.32 -53.17
N GLY A 961 -3.27 5.40 -54.47
CA GLY A 961 -4.23 6.37 -54.96
C GLY A 961 -5.65 6.03 -54.50
N PHE A 962 -6.54 7.01 -54.39
CA PHE A 962 -7.97 6.70 -54.24
C PHE A 962 -8.42 5.72 -55.32
N TYR A 963 -9.31 4.80 -54.94
CA TYR A 963 -9.82 3.72 -55.78
C TYR A 963 -8.79 2.70 -56.25
N GLU A 964 -7.57 2.73 -55.73
CA GLU A 964 -6.56 1.69 -55.92
C GLU A 964 -6.55 0.72 -54.72
N GLN A 965 -6.02 -0.48 -54.97
CA GLN A 965 -5.85 -1.54 -53.99
C GLN A 965 -4.36 -1.76 -53.69
N GLY A 966 -4.01 -1.84 -52.41
CA GLY A 966 -2.70 -2.27 -51.95
C GLY A 966 -2.74 -3.73 -51.53
N PHE A 967 -1.67 -4.49 -51.77
CA PHE A 967 -1.52 -5.86 -51.28
C PHE A 967 -0.36 -5.92 -50.29
N ILE A 968 -0.52 -6.71 -49.24
CA ILE A 968 0.47 -6.98 -48.22
C ILE A 968 0.71 -8.49 -48.22
N ASP A 969 1.96 -8.88 -48.38
CA ASP A 969 2.40 -10.26 -48.53
C ASP A 969 3.49 -10.56 -47.50
N VAL A 970 3.26 -11.58 -46.67
CA VAL A 970 4.14 -12.07 -45.61
C VAL A 970 4.56 -13.49 -45.95
N ASN A 971 5.88 -13.72 -46.01
CA ASN A 971 6.44 -15.02 -46.37
C ASN A 971 7.51 -15.48 -45.36
N ILE A 972 7.40 -16.70 -44.84
CA ILE A 972 8.40 -17.30 -43.95
C ILE A 972 9.63 -17.72 -44.77
N THR A 973 10.75 -17.00 -44.61
CA THR A 973 11.96 -17.16 -45.43
C THR A 973 12.83 -18.35 -45.03
N ASN A 974 12.80 -18.79 -43.76
CA ASN A 974 13.51 -19.98 -43.27
C ASN A 974 12.61 -21.23 -43.21
N PHE A 975 11.72 -21.38 -44.19
CA PHE A 975 10.70 -22.44 -44.27
C PHE A 975 11.21 -23.85 -43.92
N ASP A 976 12.32 -24.30 -44.53
CA ASP A 976 12.84 -25.65 -44.32
C ASP A 976 13.25 -25.89 -42.86
N GLU A 977 13.76 -24.86 -42.17
CA GLU A 977 14.14 -24.93 -40.76
C GLU A 977 12.89 -24.97 -39.85
N VAL A 978 11.92 -24.10 -40.10
CA VAL A 978 10.64 -24.05 -39.38
C VAL A 978 9.88 -25.36 -39.53
N LYS A 979 9.91 -25.94 -40.73
CA LYS A 979 9.36 -27.27 -41.03
C LYS A 979 10.10 -28.39 -40.30
N ALA A 980 11.43 -28.36 -40.28
CA ALA A 980 12.22 -29.37 -39.59
C ALA A 980 11.98 -29.38 -38.07
N LYS A 981 11.61 -28.22 -37.50
CA LYS A 981 11.24 -28.05 -36.08
C LYS A 981 9.77 -28.40 -35.78
N GLY A 982 8.97 -28.80 -36.77
CA GLY A 982 7.54 -29.15 -36.56
C GLY A 982 6.64 -27.97 -36.20
N LEU A 983 7.07 -26.73 -36.49
CA LEU A 983 6.27 -25.53 -36.22
C LEU A 983 5.13 -25.38 -37.25
N LEU A 984 5.31 -25.84 -38.48
CA LEU A 984 4.24 -25.75 -39.49
C LEU A 984 3.06 -26.70 -39.23
N ASP A 985 3.23 -27.69 -38.36
CA ASP A 985 2.22 -28.72 -38.12
C ASP A 985 0.96 -28.16 -37.42
N ASP A 986 1.08 -27.04 -36.69
CA ASP A 986 -0.04 -26.39 -35.98
C ASP A 986 -0.53 -25.10 -36.69
N GLY A 987 0.16 -24.65 -37.74
CA GLY A 987 -0.12 -23.40 -38.44
C GLY A 987 0.28 -22.12 -37.68
N PHE A 988 0.56 -21.04 -38.42
CA PHE A 988 0.74 -19.69 -37.87
C PHE A 988 -0.59 -18.92 -37.89
N LEU A 989 -0.90 -18.21 -36.79
CA LEU A 989 -2.04 -17.29 -36.74
C LEU A 989 -1.60 -15.93 -37.27
N PHE A 990 -2.30 -15.42 -38.28
CA PHE A 990 -2.09 -14.09 -38.84
C PHE A 990 -3.33 -13.22 -38.62
N VAL A 991 -3.16 -12.07 -37.97
CA VAL A 991 -4.22 -11.06 -37.78
C VAL A 991 -3.78 -9.73 -38.38
N ALA A 992 -4.69 -9.06 -39.08
CA ALA A 992 -4.42 -7.76 -39.70
C ALA A 992 -5.51 -6.75 -39.33
N ALA A 993 -5.12 -5.56 -38.84
CA ALA A 993 -6.03 -4.45 -38.54
C ALA A 993 -5.57 -3.17 -39.26
N PHE A 994 -6.52 -2.47 -39.89
CA PHE A 994 -6.25 -1.24 -40.63
C PHE A 994 -6.73 -0.01 -39.85
N PHE A 995 -5.88 1.01 -39.72
CA PHE A 995 -6.20 2.22 -38.97
C PHE A 995 -5.50 3.46 -39.57
N ALA A 996 -6.07 4.63 -39.32
CA ALA A 996 -5.50 5.91 -39.75
C ALA A 996 -4.45 6.42 -38.75
N ALA A 997 -3.63 7.39 -39.12
CA ALA A 997 -2.58 7.96 -38.27
C ALA A 997 -3.05 8.59 -36.94
N ASN A 998 -4.34 8.88 -36.79
CA ASN A 998 -4.96 9.33 -35.55
C ASN A 998 -5.45 8.17 -34.65
N GLY A 999 -5.17 6.91 -35.02
CA GLY A 999 -5.58 5.70 -34.32
C GLY A 999 -7.02 5.24 -34.60
N SER A 1000 -7.77 5.90 -35.50
CA SER A 1000 -9.12 5.45 -35.84
C SER A 1000 -9.08 4.20 -36.72
N LEU A 1001 -9.76 3.12 -36.30
CA LEU A 1001 -9.98 1.93 -37.12
C LEU A 1001 -10.68 2.28 -38.44
N ILE A 1002 -10.26 1.64 -39.51
CA ILE A 1002 -10.91 1.72 -40.81
C ILE A 1002 -11.94 0.58 -40.88
N ASN A 1003 -13.22 0.95 -40.85
CA ASN A 1003 -14.29 0.00 -41.09
C ASN A 1003 -14.55 -0.14 -42.59
N GLY A 1004 -14.89 -1.34 -43.01
CA GLY A 1004 -15.30 -1.65 -44.37
C GLY A 1004 -16.79 -1.76 -44.44
N GLU A 1005 -17.36 -1.17 -45.48
CA GLU A 1005 -18.77 -1.34 -45.77
C GLU A 1005 -18.95 -2.59 -46.65
N ILE A 1006 -19.36 -3.71 -46.06
CA ILE A 1006 -19.78 -4.90 -46.81
C ILE A 1006 -21.31 -4.92 -46.85
N TYR A 1007 -21.88 -4.69 -48.02
CA TYR A 1007 -23.34 -4.64 -48.25
C TYR A 1007 -24.10 -3.60 -47.39
N GLY A 1008 -23.50 -2.45 -47.09
CA GLY A 1008 -24.16 -1.41 -46.28
C GLY A 1008 -23.99 -1.59 -44.78
N ILE A 1009 -23.22 -2.58 -44.34
CA ILE A 1009 -22.89 -2.81 -42.94
C ILE A 1009 -21.41 -2.46 -42.77
N GLU A 1010 -21.14 -1.45 -41.94
CA GLU A 1010 -19.78 -1.17 -41.48
C GLU A 1010 -19.35 -2.30 -40.56
N ILE A 1011 -18.33 -3.04 -40.98
CA ILE A 1011 -17.67 -4.04 -40.16
C ILE A 1011 -16.19 -3.66 -40.01
N PRO A 1012 -15.59 -3.83 -38.82
CA PRO A 1012 -14.14 -3.73 -38.68
C PRO A 1012 -13.52 -4.77 -39.61
N ILE A 1013 -12.72 -4.30 -40.59
CA ILE A 1013 -12.12 -5.19 -41.58
C ILE A 1013 -10.92 -5.88 -40.93
N LEU A 1014 -11.12 -7.14 -40.54
CA LEU A 1014 -10.08 -8.12 -40.21
C LEU A 1014 -10.08 -9.22 -41.29
N PRO A 1015 -9.65 -8.95 -42.54
CA PRO A 1015 -9.77 -9.91 -43.61
C PRO A 1015 -8.65 -10.95 -43.46
N MET A 1016 -8.99 -12.11 -42.89
CA MET A 1016 -8.12 -13.29 -42.88
C MET A 1016 -8.28 -14.03 -44.21
N PHE A 1017 -7.23 -14.05 -45.04
CA PHE A 1017 -7.13 -14.95 -46.18
C PHE A 1017 -5.95 -15.89 -45.95
N PHE A 1018 -6.25 -17.12 -45.51
CA PHE A 1018 -5.25 -18.18 -45.39
C PHE A 1018 -4.93 -18.72 -46.80
N THR A 1019 -3.66 -18.65 -47.21
CA THR A 1019 -3.22 -19.14 -48.53
C THR A 1019 -2.46 -20.47 -48.45
N ASP A 1020 -1.46 -20.60 -47.57
CA ASP A 1020 -0.79 -21.86 -47.18
C ASP A 1020 -0.04 -21.73 -45.82
N ASP A 1021 0.56 -22.82 -45.31
CA ASP A 1021 1.20 -22.90 -43.97
C ASP A 1021 2.39 -21.93 -43.76
N SER A 1022 2.87 -21.25 -44.81
CA SER A 1022 4.07 -20.39 -44.76
C SER A 1022 3.95 -19.03 -45.45
N HIS A 1023 2.84 -18.80 -46.13
CA HIS A 1023 2.58 -17.63 -46.95
C HIS A 1023 1.23 -17.03 -46.58
N TYR A 1024 1.23 -15.74 -46.23
CA TYR A 1024 0.03 -14.99 -45.88
C TYR A 1024 -0.07 -13.73 -46.75
N ALA A 1025 -1.24 -13.49 -47.34
CA ALA A 1025 -1.51 -12.29 -48.11
C ALA A 1025 -2.83 -11.64 -47.71
N THR A 1026 -2.80 -10.31 -47.52
CA THR A 1026 -3.99 -9.49 -47.28
C THR A 1026 -3.97 -8.27 -48.21
N TRP A 1027 -5.06 -7.51 -48.27
CA TRP A 1027 -5.17 -6.35 -49.16
C TRP A 1027 -5.96 -5.21 -48.52
N TYR A 1028 -5.68 -3.99 -48.98
CA TYR A 1028 -6.32 -2.75 -48.57
C TYR A 1028 -7.06 -2.13 -49.75
N ASP A 1029 -8.34 -1.78 -49.59
CA ASP A 1029 -9.06 -0.91 -50.54
C ASP A 1029 -9.09 0.52 -50.04
N SER A 1030 -8.58 1.46 -50.84
CA SER A 1030 -8.72 2.89 -50.52
C SER A 1030 -10.17 3.38 -50.55
N VAL A 1031 -11.11 2.62 -51.14
CA VAL A 1031 -12.55 2.93 -51.07
C VAL A 1031 -13.09 2.83 -49.64
N TRP A 1032 -12.43 2.09 -48.74
CA TRP A 1032 -12.84 2.00 -47.33
C TRP A 1032 -12.69 3.32 -46.58
N SER A 1033 -11.76 4.19 -47.02
CA SER A 1033 -11.61 5.55 -46.48
C SER A 1033 -11.14 6.50 -47.56
N LEU A 1034 -12.07 7.28 -48.12
CA LEU A 1034 -11.80 8.33 -49.11
C LEU A 1034 -11.19 9.60 -48.49
N HIS A 1035 -10.30 9.45 -47.52
CA HIS A 1035 -9.55 10.54 -46.90
C HIS A 1035 -8.06 10.38 -47.22
N ALA A 1036 -7.44 11.45 -47.69
CA ALA A 1036 -6.00 11.46 -47.89
C ALA A 1036 -5.29 11.53 -46.53
N GLY A 1037 -4.20 10.79 -46.39
CA GLY A 1037 -3.45 10.74 -45.14
C GLY A 1037 -2.57 9.51 -45.01
N ASP A 1038 -1.91 9.42 -43.88
CA ASP A 1038 -1.14 8.23 -43.48
C ASP A 1038 -2.06 7.21 -42.82
N TYR A 1039 -1.87 5.96 -43.20
CA TYR A 1039 -2.57 4.80 -42.69
C TYR A 1039 -1.57 3.72 -42.34
N TYR A 1040 -2.01 2.81 -41.48
CA TYR A 1040 -1.20 1.74 -40.93
C TYR A 1040 -1.97 0.43 -41.01
N VAL A 1041 -1.23 -0.64 -41.29
CA VAL A 1041 -1.66 -2.01 -41.03
C VAL A 1041 -0.88 -2.54 -39.86
N LEU A 1042 -1.60 -2.91 -38.82
CA LEU A 1042 -1.09 -3.74 -37.74
C LEU A 1042 -1.21 -5.20 -38.18
N LEU A 1043 -0.09 -5.86 -38.44
CA LEU A 1043 -0.02 -7.30 -38.63
C LEU A 1043 0.48 -7.96 -37.35
N ILE A 1044 -0.13 -9.08 -37.01
CA ILE A 1044 0.21 -9.87 -35.83
C ILE A 1044 0.38 -11.31 -36.28
N ILE A 1045 1.55 -11.87 -35.99
CA ILE A 1045 1.93 -13.23 -36.34
C ILE A 1045 2.13 -13.97 -35.02
N ASP A 1046 1.42 -15.07 -34.79
CA ASP A 1046 1.48 -15.80 -33.52
C ASP A 1046 1.66 -17.32 -33.76
N HIS A 1047 2.55 -17.97 -32.99
CA HIS A 1047 2.76 -19.42 -32.98
C HIS A 1047 2.89 -20.01 -31.55
N PRO A 1048 2.36 -21.21 -31.20
CA PRO A 1048 2.35 -21.67 -29.79
C PRO A 1048 3.73 -21.99 -29.24
N ALA A 1049 4.64 -22.40 -30.13
CA ALA A 1049 6.02 -22.73 -29.79
C ALA A 1049 7.02 -21.69 -30.31
N ALA A 1050 6.60 -20.51 -30.81
CA ALA A 1050 7.51 -19.48 -31.30
C ALA A 1050 7.00 -18.06 -30.97
N ALA A 1051 7.92 -17.09 -30.82
CA ALA A 1051 7.56 -15.74 -30.38
C ALA A 1051 6.57 -15.04 -31.31
N SER A 1052 5.56 -14.36 -30.76
CA SER A 1052 4.66 -13.56 -31.58
C SER A 1052 5.39 -12.32 -32.13
N GLU A 1053 5.07 -11.92 -33.36
CA GLU A 1053 5.59 -10.71 -34.00
C GLU A 1053 4.45 -9.73 -34.26
N LEU A 1054 4.76 -8.44 -34.07
CA LEU A 1054 3.83 -7.36 -34.33
C LEU A 1054 4.48 -6.35 -35.27
N ILE A 1055 3.88 -6.15 -36.43
CA ILE A 1055 4.46 -5.43 -37.56
C ILE A 1055 3.53 -4.30 -37.96
N TYR A 1056 4.03 -3.07 -37.89
CA TYR A 1056 3.32 -1.89 -38.38
C TYR A 1056 3.78 -1.55 -39.80
N ILE A 1057 2.87 -1.63 -40.76
CA ILE A 1057 3.14 -1.25 -42.15
C ILE A 1057 2.46 0.08 -42.43
N ARG A 1058 3.25 1.12 -42.65
CA ARG A 1058 2.74 2.43 -43.06
C ARG A 1058 2.52 2.48 -44.58
N PHE A 1059 1.42 3.09 -44.99
CA PHE A 1059 1.17 3.50 -46.36
C PHE A 1059 0.42 4.85 -46.40
N THR A 1060 0.56 5.59 -47.48
CA THR A 1060 -0.04 6.92 -47.63
C THR A 1060 -1.09 6.88 -48.73
N VAL A 1061 -2.32 7.23 -48.38
CA VAL A 1061 -3.41 7.34 -49.35
C VAL A 1061 -3.45 8.77 -49.87
N HIS A 1062 -3.37 8.94 -51.18
CA HIS A 1062 -3.41 10.24 -51.83
C HIS A 1062 -4.58 10.35 -52.80
N PRO A 1063 -5.07 11.57 -53.07
CA PRO A 1063 -6.15 11.76 -54.03
C PRO A 1063 -5.74 11.27 -55.41
N ASN A 1064 -6.57 10.43 -56.01
CA ASN A 1064 -6.47 10.02 -57.41
C ASN A 1064 -7.81 10.29 -58.11
N ASP A 1065 -7.78 10.47 -59.42
CA ASP A 1065 -9.02 10.62 -60.19
C ASP A 1065 -9.84 9.33 -60.07
N PRO A 1066 -11.16 9.41 -59.79
CA PRO A 1066 -11.99 8.22 -59.78
C PRO A 1066 -11.87 7.49 -61.11
N PRO A 1067 -11.73 6.15 -61.11
CA PRO A 1067 -11.73 5.38 -62.34
C PRO A 1067 -13.00 5.72 -63.11
N ASP A 1068 -12.90 5.74 -64.45
CA ASP A 1068 -14.07 5.91 -65.31
C ASP A 1068 -15.19 5.00 -64.76
N PRO A 1069 -16.39 5.55 -64.49
CA PRO A 1069 -17.44 4.78 -63.85
C PRO A 1069 -17.60 3.49 -64.64
N ILE A 1070 -17.36 2.36 -63.97
CA ILE A 1070 -17.63 1.05 -64.56
C ILE A 1070 -19.07 1.14 -65.04
N ILE A 1071 -19.27 1.08 -66.36
CA ILE A 1071 -20.60 0.97 -66.93
C ILE A 1071 -21.09 -0.37 -66.42
N PHE A 1072 -21.74 -0.36 -65.26
CA PHE A 1072 -22.42 -1.52 -64.72
C PHE A 1072 -23.21 -2.07 -65.90
N TYR A 1073 -22.95 -3.35 -66.25
CA TYR A 1073 -23.84 -4.05 -67.15
C TYR A 1073 -25.24 -3.72 -66.69
N ASP A 1074 -26.03 -3.10 -67.56
CA ASP A 1074 -27.44 -2.83 -67.32
C ASP A 1074 -28.03 -4.21 -66.99
N ILE A 1075 -28.12 -4.51 -65.69
CA ILE A 1075 -28.59 -5.81 -65.23
C ILE A 1075 -29.97 -5.88 -65.84
N PRO A 1076 -30.23 -6.80 -66.78
CA PRO A 1076 -31.51 -6.83 -67.46
C PRO A 1076 -32.56 -6.86 -66.36
N GLN A 1077 -33.40 -5.82 -66.34
CA GLN A 1077 -34.49 -5.68 -65.38
C GLN A 1077 -35.08 -7.06 -65.17
N PRO A 1078 -35.10 -7.60 -63.95
CA PRO A 1078 -35.64 -8.93 -63.71
C PRO A 1078 -37.02 -9.00 -64.35
N LEU A 1079 -37.37 -10.16 -64.92
CA LEU A 1079 -38.64 -10.38 -65.64
C LEU A 1079 -39.88 -9.99 -64.81
N TYR A 1080 -39.70 -9.74 -63.52
CA TYR A 1080 -40.67 -9.26 -62.56
C TYR A 1080 -39.96 -8.36 -61.53
N SER A 1081 -40.71 -7.45 -60.90
CA SER A 1081 -40.14 -6.45 -59.99
C SER A 1081 -39.71 -7.04 -58.65
N HIS A 1082 -38.61 -6.55 -58.08
CA HIS A 1082 -38.02 -6.99 -56.80
C HIS A 1082 -38.98 -7.03 -55.61
N TRP A 1083 -40.11 -6.32 -55.64
CA TRP A 1083 -41.13 -6.44 -54.59
C TRP A 1083 -41.74 -7.86 -54.53
N ILE A 1084 -41.68 -8.63 -55.62
CA ILE A 1084 -42.11 -10.04 -55.66
C ILE A 1084 -41.10 -10.93 -54.96
N ASP A 1085 -39.80 -10.67 -55.09
CA ASP A 1085 -38.76 -11.36 -54.32
C ASP A 1085 -38.87 -10.98 -52.83
N ILE A 1086 -39.09 -9.70 -52.51
CA ILE A 1086 -39.32 -9.25 -51.13
C ILE A 1086 -40.57 -9.92 -50.54
N LEU A 1087 -41.68 -10.03 -51.29
CA LEU A 1087 -42.84 -10.79 -50.85
C LEU A 1087 -42.57 -12.29 -50.73
N GLY A 1088 -41.77 -12.86 -51.63
CA GLY A 1088 -41.37 -14.26 -51.59
C GLY A 1088 -40.55 -14.56 -50.33
N THR A 1089 -39.54 -13.76 -50.06
CA THR A 1089 -38.70 -13.84 -48.86
C THR A 1089 -39.55 -13.60 -47.62
N LEU A 1090 -40.35 -12.54 -47.55
CA LEU A 1090 -41.26 -12.30 -46.42
C LEU A 1090 -42.25 -13.46 -46.21
N SER A 1091 -42.73 -14.09 -47.28
CA SER A 1091 -43.62 -15.26 -47.18
C SER A 1091 -42.88 -16.49 -46.65
N ILE A 1092 -41.63 -16.72 -47.08
CA ILE A 1092 -40.79 -17.82 -46.59
C ILE A 1092 -40.40 -17.58 -45.13
N THR A 1093 -40.00 -16.36 -44.76
CA THR A 1093 -39.67 -15.99 -43.39
C THR A 1093 -40.90 -16.08 -42.49
N PHE A 1094 -42.08 -15.64 -42.96
CA PHE A 1094 -43.33 -15.80 -42.22
C PHE A 1094 -43.72 -17.28 -42.07
N MET A 1095 -43.49 -18.10 -43.09
CA MET A 1095 -43.73 -19.55 -43.03
C MET A 1095 -42.74 -20.23 -42.05
N ALA A 1096 -41.47 -19.83 -42.04
CA ALA A 1096 -40.46 -20.31 -41.11
C ALA A 1096 -40.77 -19.88 -39.67
N MET A 1097 -41.16 -18.62 -39.45
CA MET A 1097 -41.65 -18.13 -38.15
C MET A 1097 -42.91 -18.86 -37.70
N SER A 1098 -43.84 -19.15 -38.62
CA SER A 1098 -45.05 -19.92 -38.31
C SER A 1098 -44.74 -21.37 -37.94
N LEU A 1099 -43.77 -21.99 -38.62
CA LEU A 1099 -43.26 -23.33 -38.31
C LEU A 1099 -42.51 -23.37 -36.97
N TRP A 1100 -41.69 -22.35 -36.70
CA TRP A 1100 -41.00 -22.18 -35.43
C TRP A 1100 -42.01 -21.97 -34.29
N TYR A 1101 -42.97 -21.04 -34.45
CA TYR A 1101 -44.05 -20.80 -33.49
C TYR A 1101 -44.88 -22.06 -33.25
N TYR A 1102 -45.24 -22.80 -34.31
CA TYR A 1102 -45.92 -24.09 -34.19
C TYR A 1102 -45.11 -25.13 -33.42
N ASN A 1103 -43.79 -25.20 -33.64
CA ASN A 1103 -42.90 -26.08 -32.89
C ASN A 1103 -42.75 -25.65 -31.42
N VAL A 1104 -42.69 -24.35 -31.14
CA VAL A 1104 -42.67 -23.80 -29.77
C VAL A 1104 -43.98 -24.09 -29.04
N GLU A 1105 -45.14 -23.91 -29.67
CA GLU A 1105 -46.45 -24.28 -29.10
C GLU A 1105 -46.59 -25.79 -28.90
N LYS A 1106 -46.08 -26.60 -29.84
CA LYS A 1106 -46.02 -28.05 -29.70
C LYS A 1106 -45.11 -28.47 -28.54
N TYR A 1107 -44.02 -27.75 -28.28
CA TYR A 1107 -43.15 -27.96 -27.12
C TYR A 1107 -43.80 -27.50 -25.80
N LYS A 1108 -44.47 -26.34 -25.78
CA LYS A 1108 -45.24 -25.86 -24.63
C LYS A 1108 -46.37 -26.82 -24.25
N ASN A 1109 -47.06 -27.42 -25.22
CA ASN A 1109 -48.09 -28.43 -24.96
C ASN A 1109 -47.52 -29.78 -24.51
N ARG A 1110 -46.27 -30.13 -24.87
CA ARG A 1110 -45.55 -31.30 -24.34
C ARG A 1110 -45.04 -31.09 -22.91
N LEU A 1111 -44.86 -29.85 -22.48
CA LEU A 1111 -44.41 -29.48 -21.13
C LEU A 1111 -45.56 -29.23 -20.14
N ARG A 1112 -46.83 -29.36 -20.56
CA ARG A 1112 -47.97 -29.32 -19.63
C ARG A 1112 -47.99 -30.58 -18.76
N ILE A 1113 -47.41 -30.46 -17.56
CA ILE A 1113 -47.44 -31.47 -16.50
C ILE A 1113 -48.90 -31.87 -16.25
N THR A 1114 -49.29 -33.05 -16.71
CA THR A 1114 -50.60 -33.61 -16.41
C THR A 1114 -50.47 -34.29 -15.04
N PRO A 1115 -51.27 -33.90 -14.03
CA PRO A 1115 -51.14 -34.48 -12.69
C PRO A 1115 -51.38 -36.00 -12.75
N LEU A 1116 -50.41 -36.78 -12.28
CA LEU A 1116 -50.53 -38.24 -12.13
C LEU A 1116 -51.76 -38.53 -11.25
N LYS A 1117 -52.74 -39.27 -11.79
CA LYS A 1117 -53.97 -39.67 -11.07
C LYS A 1117 -54.08 -41.19 -11.02
N GLY A 1118 -54.55 -41.72 -9.90
CA GLY A 1118 -54.86 -43.15 -9.74
C GLY A 1118 -53.64 -44.03 -9.43
N GLU A 1119 -53.58 -45.20 -10.05
CA GLU A 1119 -52.65 -46.29 -9.70
C GLU A 1119 -51.16 -45.92 -9.92
N TYR A 1120 -50.86 -45.07 -10.89
CA TYR A 1120 -49.50 -44.57 -11.15
C TYR A 1120 -49.01 -43.58 -10.09
N LEU A 1121 -49.89 -42.75 -9.51
CA LEU A 1121 -49.52 -41.86 -8.40
C LEU A 1121 -49.18 -42.68 -7.15
N ASN A 1122 -49.98 -43.70 -6.85
CA ASN A 1122 -49.72 -44.59 -5.71
C ASN A 1122 -48.42 -45.39 -5.93
N THR A 1123 -48.16 -45.85 -7.15
CA THR A 1123 -46.93 -46.55 -7.49
C THR A 1123 -45.71 -45.63 -7.36
N ALA A 1124 -45.80 -44.39 -7.85
CA ALA A 1124 -44.75 -43.38 -7.70
C ALA A 1124 -44.48 -43.04 -6.23
N GLN A 1125 -45.52 -42.81 -5.44
CA GLN A 1125 -45.39 -42.57 -3.99
C GLN A 1125 -44.77 -43.76 -3.26
N THR A 1126 -45.14 -44.98 -3.65
CA THR A 1126 -44.57 -46.20 -3.05
C THR A 1126 -43.08 -46.31 -3.36
N ARG A 1127 -42.67 -46.10 -4.62
CA ARG A 1127 -41.26 -46.13 -5.03
C ARG A 1127 -40.44 -45.02 -4.38
N ILE A 1128 -40.95 -43.80 -4.31
CA ILE A 1128 -40.27 -42.68 -3.63
C ILE A 1128 -40.10 -42.97 -2.13
N ASN A 1129 -41.12 -43.53 -1.47
CA ASN A 1129 -41.02 -43.92 -0.06
C ASN A 1129 -40.01 -45.06 0.15
N GLU A 1130 -39.91 -45.99 -0.79
CA GLU A 1130 -38.91 -47.07 -0.79
C GLU A 1130 -37.49 -46.50 -0.86
N GLY A 1131 -37.22 -45.55 -1.76
CA GLY A 1131 -35.92 -44.85 -1.86
C GLY A 1131 -35.59 -44.02 -0.65
N ARG A 1132 -36.57 -43.28 -0.10
CA ARG A 1132 -36.39 -42.50 1.13
C ARG A 1132 -36.01 -43.40 2.31
N THR A 1133 -36.57 -44.61 2.36
CA THR A 1133 -36.24 -45.58 3.40
C THR A 1133 -34.83 -46.12 3.23
N GLN A 1134 -34.40 -46.43 2.00
CA GLN A 1134 -33.03 -46.88 1.73
C GLN A 1134 -31.98 -45.80 2.03
N LEU A 1135 -32.21 -44.55 1.63
CA LEU A 1135 -31.30 -43.44 1.91
C LEU A 1135 -31.18 -43.14 3.40
N LYS A 1136 -32.29 -43.20 4.15
CA LYS A 1136 -32.25 -43.06 5.62
C LYS A 1136 -31.48 -44.20 6.29
N LEU A 1137 -31.53 -45.40 5.74
CA LEU A 1137 -30.80 -46.56 6.26
C LEU A 1137 -29.29 -46.42 6.00
N LEU A 1138 -28.92 -45.85 4.85
CA LEU A 1138 -27.55 -45.48 4.52
C LEU A 1138 -27.01 -44.39 5.45
N LEU A 1139 -27.74 -43.27 5.59
CA LEU A 1139 -27.36 -42.16 6.47
C LEU A 1139 -27.20 -42.61 7.93
N ARG A 1140 -28.13 -43.41 8.46
CA ARG A 1140 -28.00 -43.95 9.83
C ARG A 1140 -26.84 -44.92 10.02
N GLY A 1141 -26.38 -45.57 8.96
CA GLY A 1141 -25.18 -46.41 9.03
C GLY A 1141 -23.90 -45.60 8.99
N LEU A 1142 -23.93 -44.40 8.38
CA LEU A 1142 -22.81 -43.47 8.31
C LEU A 1142 -22.68 -42.58 9.55
N GLU A 1143 -23.80 -42.20 10.17
CA GLU A 1143 -23.88 -41.35 11.38
C GLU A 1143 -23.53 -42.09 12.70
N LYS A 1144 -23.10 -43.34 12.67
CA LYS A 1144 -22.64 -44.03 13.88
C LYS A 1144 -21.19 -43.62 14.18
N ASP A 1145 -21.03 -42.76 15.17
CA ASP A 1145 -19.74 -42.21 15.63
C ASP A 1145 -18.75 -43.27 16.15
N ASP A 1146 -19.25 -44.46 16.48
CA ASP A 1146 -18.53 -45.59 17.06
C ASP A 1146 -18.04 -46.64 16.01
N VAL A 1147 -18.09 -46.31 14.71
CA VAL A 1147 -17.71 -47.21 13.61
C VAL A 1147 -16.54 -46.61 12.82
N GLU A 1148 -15.43 -47.36 12.74
CA GLU A 1148 -14.23 -46.99 11.96
C GLU A 1148 -14.57 -46.71 10.49
N GLU A 1149 -13.84 -45.78 9.88
CA GLU A 1149 -14.10 -45.27 8.53
C GLU A 1149 -14.09 -46.38 7.45
N ILE A 1150 -13.25 -47.39 7.61
CA ILE A 1150 -13.23 -48.60 6.78
C ILE A 1150 -14.53 -49.41 6.86
N GLU A 1151 -15.17 -49.49 8.03
CA GLU A 1151 -16.45 -50.18 8.18
C GLU A 1151 -17.60 -49.36 7.58
N ARG A 1152 -17.53 -48.02 7.60
CA ARG A 1152 -18.47 -47.15 6.88
C ARG A 1152 -18.37 -47.33 5.36
N ILE A 1153 -17.15 -47.45 4.82
CA ILE A 1153 -16.91 -47.75 3.40
C ILE A 1153 -17.44 -49.15 3.05
N ARG A 1154 -17.17 -50.16 3.88
CA ARG A 1154 -17.74 -51.52 3.66
C ARG A 1154 -19.26 -51.53 3.72
N PHE A 1155 -19.86 -50.73 4.59
CA PHE A 1155 -21.32 -50.59 4.68
C PHE A 1155 -21.92 -49.94 3.44
N LEU A 1156 -21.26 -48.92 2.88
CA LEU A 1156 -21.63 -48.31 1.59
C LEU A 1156 -21.53 -49.32 0.45
N LEU A 1157 -20.39 -50.01 0.34
CA LEU A 1157 -20.16 -51.02 -0.71
C LEU A 1157 -21.15 -52.19 -0.60
N ALA A 1158 -21.49 -52.64 0.62
CA ALA A 1158 -22.45 -53.70 0.84
C ALA A 1158 -23.89 -53.33 0.44
N ASN A 1159 -24.22 -52.03 0.43
CA ASN A 1159 -25.55 -51.53 0.04
C ASN A 1159 -25.56 -50.92 -1.38
N GLN A 1160 -24.41 -50.75 -2.02
CA GLN A 1160 -24.27 -50.21 -3.38
C GLN A 1160 -25.17 -50.96 -4.37
N ASN A 1161 -25.10 -52.29 -4.41
CA ASN A 1161 -25.92 -53.09 -5.33
C ASN A 1161 -27.43 -52.90 -5.11
N ARG A 1162 -27.87 -52.71 -3.87
CA ARG A 1162 -29.29 -52.43 -3.55
C ARG A 1162 -29.71 -51.05 -4.04
N LEU A 1163 -28.86 -50.04 -3.85
CA LEU A 1163 -29.12 -48.68 -4.31
C LEU A 1163 -29.13 -48.60 -5.84
N THR A 1164 -28.16 -49.23 -6.50
CA THR A 1164 -28.11 -49.32 -7.96
C THR A 1164 -29.36 -50.01 -8.52
N THR A 1165 -29.78 -51.13 -7.92
CA THR A 1165 -31.02 -51.83 -8.33
C THR A 1165 -32.24 -50.93 -8.14
N TYR A 1166 -32.33 -50.20 -7.04
CA TYR A 1166 -33.42 -49.25 -6.80
C TYR A 1166 -33.43 -48.11 -7.84
N LEU A 1167 -32.27 -47.54 -8.17
CA LEU A 1167 -32.14 -46.47 -9.16
C LEU A 1167 -32.47 -46.95 -10.57
N GLU A 1168 -32.07 -48.16 -10.94
CA GLU A 1168 -32.46 -48.79 -12.21
C GLU A 1168 -33.98 -49.03 -12.28
N ASP A 1169 -34.60 -49.50 -11.20
CA ASP A 1169 -36.05 -49.68 -11.10
C ASP A 1169 -36.80 -48.35 -11.16
N LEU A 1170 -36.27 -47.31 -10.53
CA LEU A 1170 -36.82 -45.95 -10.58
C LEU A 1170 -36.73 -45.37 -11.99
N LYS A 1171 -35.60 -45.58 -12.67
CA LYS A 1171 -35.39 -45.20 -14.08
C LYS A 1171 -36.38 -45.92 -15.00
N LYS A 1172 -36.51 -47.24 -14.88
CA LYS A 1172 -37.49 -48.04 -15.65
C LYS A 1172 -38.93 -47.59 -15.37
N PHE A 1173 -39.24 -47.25 -14.12
CA PHE A 1173 -40.56 -46.72 -13.77
C PHE A 1173 -40.81 -45.36 -14.43
N GLY A 1174 -39.83 -44.45 -14.40
CA GLY A 1174 -39.89 -43.14 -15.07
C GLY A 1174 -40.03 -43.27 -16.58
N GLU A 1175 -39.30 -44.20 -17.20
CA GLU A 1175 -39.45 -44.54 -18.62
C GLU A 1175 -40.85 -45.11 -18.92
N SER A 1176 -41.41 -45.96 -18.06
CA SER A 1176 -42.77 -46.50 -18.23
C SER A 1176 -43.87 -45.43 -18.11
N ILE A 1177 -43.68 -44.41 -17.25
CA ILE A 1177 -44.56 -43.23 -17.23
C ILE A 1177 -44.43 -42.47 -18.55
N GLY A 1178 -43.21 -42.31 -19.06
CA GLY A 1178 -42.96 -41.67 -20.36
C GLY A 1178 -43.60 -42.38 -21.55
N GLU A 1179 -43.72 -43.71 -21.51
CA GLU A 1179 -44.39 -44.49 -22.56
C GLU A 1179 -45.92 -44.52 -22.44
N HIS A 1180 -46.49 -44.47 -21.22
CA HIS A 1180 -47.95 -44.47 -21.03
C HIS A 1180 -48.63 -43.14 -21.37
N TYR A 1181 -47.86 -42.07 -21.52
CA TYR A 1181 -48.34 -40.72 -21.81
C TYR A 1181 -47.86 -40.17 -23.17
N LYS A 1182 -47.34 -41.05 -24.05
CA LYS A 1182 -46.94 -40.72 -25.43
C LYS A 1182 -48.10 -40.73 -26.42
#